data_AF-A0A3Q1B410-F1
#
_entry.id   AF-A0A3Q1B410-F1
#
_cell.length_a   1.000
_cell.length_b   1.000
_cell.length_c   1.000
_cell.angle_alpha   90.00
_cell.angle_beta   90.00
_cell.angle_gamma   90.00
#
_symmetry.space_group_name_H-M   'P 1'
#
loop_
_entity.id
_entity.type
_entity.pdbx_description
1 polymer ?
#
loop_
_entity_poly.entity_id
_entity_poly.type
_entity_poly.pdbx_seq_one_letter_code
_entity_poly.pdbx_strand_id
1 'polypeptide(L)'
;MWNLRAAAQRSLVLLTLYFFLPLSGKSKEAEIKRINKELANIRSKFKGDKALDGYSKKKYVCKLLFIFLLGHDIDFGHMEAVNLLSSNKYTEKQIGYLFISVLVNSNSELIRLINNAIKNDLSSRNPTFMCLALHCIANVGSREMAEAFASEIPRILVAGDTMDSVKQSAALCLLRLYKTSPDLVLMGEWTSRVVHLLNDQHMGVVTAAISLITCLSQKNPDEFKTCVSLAVSRLSRIVSSASTDLQDYTYYFVPAPWLSCKLLRLLQCYPPPEDGAVKGRLVECLETILNKAQEPPKSKKVQHSNAKNAILFEAISLIIHYDSEPNLLVRACNQLGQFLQHRETNLRYLALESMCTLASSEFSHEAVKTHIETVINALKTERDVSVRQRAADLLYAMCDRSNAKQIVAEMLSYLETADYSIREEMVLKVAILAEKYAVDYSWYVDTILNLIRIAGDYVSEEVWYRVIQIVINRDDVQGYAAKTVFEALQAPACHENMVKVGGYILGEFGNLIAGDPRSSPLVQFNLLHSKFHLCSVPTRALLLSAYIKFINLFPETKATIQEVLRCDSQIRNSDVELQQRAVEYLKLSSIASTDVLATVLEEMPPFPERESSILAKLKKKKGPGAVSVTELEDSKREGGELNGGVSYVFQSTPSPSADLLGIRSSAPAGTAPASAGNLLVDVFSEAGPAAPSAAVNDDGFLSSAPPSEDPAPPLSEADELLNKFVCKNNGVLFENQLLQIGIKSEYRQNLGRMYLFYGNKTSVQFASFTTSVSCPGELQSHILSLNVQTKQVEPLVEGGAQIQQVLNIECLTDFSDAPLLNIKFRYGGALQNLTLKLPVTINKFFQPTEMSSHDFFQRWKQLSQPQQEAQKIFKANHSMDTEVLKAKLLGLGTALLDNVDPNPENYVCAGVIQTKGQQVGCLLRLEPNAQAQMYRLTLRCSKDSVSRRLCELLAEQF
;
A
#
# COMPACT_ATOMS: atom_id res chain seq x y z
N MET A 1 -1.53 11.91 24.36
CA MET A 1 -0.52 10.99 23.78
C MET A 1 0.90 11.50 23.93
N TRP A 2 1.21 12.76 23.58
CA TRP A 2 2.56 13.32 23.82
C TRP A 2 2.98 13.32 25.30
N ASN A 3 2.08 13.61 26.26
CA ASN A 3 2.44 13.61 27.68
C ASN A 3 2.75 12.23 28.29
N LEU A 4 2.21 11.13 27.76
CA LEU A 4 2.46 9.78 28.27
C LEU A 4 3.80 9.22 27.76
N ARG A 5 4.09 9.39 26.46
CA ARG A 5 5.42 9.11 25.92
C ARG A 5 6.47 10.08 26.42
N ALA A 6 6.13 11.36 26.64
CA ALA A 6 7.03 12.35 27.23
C ALA A 6 7.28 12.12 28.72
N ALA A 7 6.36 11.54 29.50
CA ALA A 7 6.61 11.14 30.88
C ALA A 7 7.54 9.92 30.95
N ALA A 8 7.35 8.94 30.06
CA ALA A 8 8.27 7.82 29.87
C ALA A 8 9.65 8.30 29.36
N GLN A 9 9.70 9.21 28.39
CA GLN A 9 10.93 9.81 27.86
C GLN A 9 11.60 10.75 28.88
N ARG A 10 10.87 11.53 29.67
CA ARG A 10 11.47 12.37 30.73
C ARG A 10 12.05 11.51 31.84
N SER A 11 11.39 10.41 32.19
CA SER A 11 11.92 9.42 33.13
C SER A 11 13.15 8.69 32.56
N LEU A 12 13.13 8.34 31.27
CA LEU A 12 14.29 7.80 30.54
C LEU A 12 15.46 8.79 30.48
N VAL A 13 15.22 10.06 30.12
CA VAL A 13 16.25 11.11 29.97
C VAL A 13 16.90 11.46 31.30
N LEU A 14 16.12 11.48 32.40
CA LEU A 14 16.66 11.62 33.76
C LEU A 14 17.50 10.41 34.19
N LEU A 15 17.13 9.19 33.77
CA LEU A 15 17.93 7.97 33.97
C LEU A 15 19.23 7.99 33.13
N THR A 16 19.19 8.54 31.91
CA THR A 16 20.37 8.68 31.03
C THR A 16 21.40 9.65 31.61
N LEU A 17 20.95 10.77 32.20
CA LEU A 17 21.83 11.84 32.69
C LEU A 17 22.52 11.52 34.04
N TYR A 18 21.86 10.81 34.96
CA TYR A 18 22.37 10.65 36.33
C TYR A 18 23.24 9.41 36.58
N PHE A 19 23.16 8.36 35.75
CA PHE A 19 23.86 7.09 36.02
C PHE A 19 24.84 6.62 34.94
N PHE A 20 24.78 7.12 33.69
CA PHE A 20 25.24 6.31 32.55
C PHE A 20 26.14 6.99 31.50
N LEU A 21 26.68 8.19 31.77
CA LEU A 21 27.79 8.78 31.00
C LEU A 21 29.03 7.87 30.81
N PRO A 22 29.33 6.86 31.67
CA PRO A 22 30.54 6.06 31.49
C PRO A 22 30.50 5.04 30.34
N LEU A 23 29.35 4.73 29.72
CA LEU A 23 29.24 3.63 28.73
C LEU A 23 29.56 4.05 27.29
N SER A 24 29.60 5.34 26.97
CA SER A 24 29.97 5.82 25.62
C SER A 24 31.46 5.60 25.36
N GLY A 25 31.79 4.62 24.52
CA GLY A 25 33.16 4.37 24.05
C GLY A 25 33.54 5.32 22.92
N LYS A 26 34.85 5.59 22.75
CA LYS A 26 35.38 6.45 21.67
C LYS A 26 35.27 5.83 20.25
N SER A 27 34.85 4.57 20.14
CA SER A 27 34.66 3.81 18.88
C SER A 27 33.59 2.73 19.04
N LYS A 28 32.81 2.46 17.98
CA LYS A 28 31.73 1.45 17.95
C LYS A 28 32.21 0.05 18.37
N GLU A 29 33.43 -0.34 18.03
CA GLU A 29 33.99 -1.64 18.41
C GLU A 29 34.30 -1.75 19.92
N ALA A 30 34.77 -0.65 20.51
CA ALA A 30 35.06 -0.59 21.95
C ALA A 30 33.77 -0.59 22.78
N GLU A 31 32.71 0.03 22.26
CA GLU A 31 31.38 0.02 22.83
C GLU A 31 30.79 -1.41 22.84
N ILE A 32 30.80 -2.12 21.71
CA ILE A 32 30.31 -3.51 21.62
C ILE A 32 31.05 -4.42 22.60
N LYS A 33 32.39 -4.34 22.66
CA LYS A 33 33.19 -5.15 23.61
C LYS A 33 32.81 -4.87 25.06
N ARG A 34 32.54 -3.61 25.40
CA ARG A 34 32.13 -3.23 26.76
C ARG A 34 30.72 -3.71 27.09
N ILE A 35 29.80 -3.60 26.15
CA ILE A 35 28.41 -4.06 26.31
C ILE A 35 28.39 -5.59 26.49
N ASN A 36 29.14 -6.34 25.69
CA ASN A 36 29.25 -7.80 25.86
C ASN A 36 29.82 -8.18 27.23
N LYS A 37 30.83 -7.44 27.73
CA LYS A 37 31.37 -7.63 29.08
C LYS A 37 30.33 -7.35 30.17
N GLU A 38 29.54 -6.28 30.02
CA GLU A 38 28.46 -5.96 30.96
C GLU A 38 27.31 -6.98 30.89
N LEU A 39 26.90 -7.43 29.70
CA LEU A 39 25.89 -8.48 29.54
C LEU A 39 26.33 -9.79 30.20
N ALA A 40 27.60 -10.18 30.04
CA ALA A 40 28.16 -11.35 30.71
C ALA A 40 28.16 -11.19 32.24
N ASN A 41 28.49 -9.99 32.74
CA ASN A 41 28.43 -9.67 34.18
C ASN A 41 26.99 -9.74 34.72
N ILE A 42 26.01 -9.17 34.01
CA ILE A 42 24.60 -9.22 34.43
C ILE A 42 24.11 -10.67 34.44
N ARG A 43 24.47 -11.44 33.40
CA ARG A 43 24.09 -12.86 33.27
C ARG A 43 24.66 -13.71 34.41
N SER A 44 25.91 -13.48 34.81
CA SER A 44 26.50 -14.20 35.96
C SER A 44 25.83 -13.82 37.28
N LYS A 45 25.43 -12.56 37.45
CA LYS A 45 24.71 -12.10 38.65
C LYS A 45 23.30 -12.67 38.75
N PHE A 46 22.58 -12.83 37.65
CA PHE A 46 21.26 -13.48 37.64
C PHE A 46 21.31 -15.00 37.78
N LYS A 47 22.43 -15.65 37.42
CA LYS A 47 22.62 -17.10 37.58
C LYS A 47 23.22 -17.52 38.94
N GLY A 48 23.62 -16.59 39.78
CA GLY A 48 24.25 -16.92 41.07
C GLY A 48 23.25 -17.45 42.10
N ASP A 49 23.67 -18.40 42.94
CA ASP A 49 22.84 -19.03 44.00
C ASP A 49 22.37 -18.08 45.12
N LYS A 50 22.86 -16.83 45.14
CA LYS A 50 22.42 -15.82 46.09
C LYS A 50 21.24 -15.03 45.53
N ALA A 51 20.08 -15.14 46.19
CA ALA A 51 18.93 -14.30 45.89
C ALA A 51 19.32 -12.82 45.92
N LEU A 52 19.22 -12.15 44.78
CA LEU A 52 19.52 -10.72 44.67
C LEU A 52 18.47 -9.90 45.42
N ASP A 53 18.92 -8.91 46.18
CA ASP A 53 18.02 -7.92 46.78
C ASP A 53 17.31 -7.07 45.70
N GLY A 54 16.11 -6.58 46.01
CA GLY A 54 15.24 -5.81 45.08
C GLY A 54 15.94 -4.60 44.47
N TYR A 55 16.81 -3.92 45.23
CA TYR A 55 17.62 -2.82 44.73
C TYR A 55 18.63 -3.27 43.66
N SER A 56 19.29 -4.41 43.88
CA SER A 56 20.26 -4.97 42.94
C SER A 56 19.56 -5.44 41.66
N LYS A 57 18.40 -6.10 41.77
CA LYS A 57 17.57 -6.50 40.63
C LYS A 57 17.16 -5.29 39.79
N LYS A 58 16.61 -4.24 40.41
CA LYS A 58 16.27 -2.97 39.75
C LYS A 58 17.45 -2.38 38.99
N LYS A 59 18.63 -2.33 39.62
CA LYS A 59 19.86 -1.79 38.98
C LYS A 59 20.24 -2.57 37.72
N TYR A 60 20.21 -3.90 37.77
CA TYR A 60 20.58 -4.74 36.64
C TYR A 60 19.52 -4.74 35.52
N VAL A 61 18.23 -4.77 35.86
CA VAL A 61 17.13 -4.64 34.90
C VAL A 61 17.16 -3.28 34.20
N CYS A 62 17.48 -2.20 34.93
CA CYS A 62 17.67 -0.88 34.35
C CYS A 62 18.87 -0.83 33.37
N LYS A 63 19.97 -1.53 33.67
CA LYS A 63 21.10 -1.65 32.74
C LYS A 63 20.72 -2.40 31.47
N LEU A 64 19.93 -3.47 31.59
CA LEU A 64 19.42 -4.20 30.43
C LEU A 64 18.54 -3.28 29.58
N LEU A 65 17.55 -2.60 30.17
CA LEU A 65 16.71 -1.65 29.41
C LEU A 65 17.54 -0.61 28.64
N PHE A 66 18.62 -0.11 29.24
CA PHE A 66 19.53 0.82 28.55
C PHE A 66 20.28 0.19 27.38
N ILE A 67 20.81 -1.03 27.55
CA ILE A 67 21.48 -1.76 26.47
C ILE A 67 20.51 -2.00 25.29
N PHE A 68 19.24 -2.28 25.60
CA PHE A 68 18.18 -2.41 24.58
C PHE A 68 17.93 -1.09 23.85
N LEU A 69 17.88 0.03 24.57
CA LEU A 69 17.72 1.36 23.97
C LEU A 69 18.91 1.81 23.11
N LEU A 70 20.11 1.24 23.32
CA LEU A 70 21.27 1.42 22.43
C LEU A 70 21.15 0.60 21.13
N GLY A 71 20.15 -0.27 21.01
CA GLY A 71 19.91 -1.10 19.82
C GLY A 71 20.53 -2.50 19.88
N HIS A 72 20.82 -3.01 21.09
CA HIS A 72 21.28 -4.38 21.28
C HIS A 72 20.17 -5.29 21.82
N ASP A 73 20.01 -6.47 21.23
CA ASP A 73 18.98 -7.43 21.64
C ASP A 73 19.26 -8.05 23.02
N ILE A 74 18.19 -8.36 23.76
CA ILE A 74 18.25 -8.88 25.13
C ILE A 74 17.29 -10.05 25.30
N ASP A 75 17.85 -11.24 25.50
CA ASP A 75 17.05 -12.48 25.61
C ASP A 75 16.82 -12.93 27.07
N PHE A 76 17.41 -12.25 28.06
CA PHE A 76 17.40 -12.68 29.46
C PHE A 76 17.09 -11.54 30.43
N GLY A 77 16.61 -11.87 31.63
CA GLY A 77 16.20 -10.88 32.65
C GLY A 77 14.70 -10.60 32.70
N HIS A 78 13.90 -11.17 31.79
CA HIS A 78 12.43 -11.05 31.77
C HIS A 78 11.79 -11.49 33.09
N MET A 79 12.17 -12.66 33.63
CA MET A 79 11.65 -13.15 34.92
C MET A 79 12.01 -12.23 36.09
N GLU A 80 13.21 -11.64 36.09
CA GLU A 80 13.60 -10.72 37.16
C GLU A 80 12.82 -9.41 37.10
N ALA A 81 12.44 -8.95 35.90
CA ALA A 81 11.53 -7.82 35.75
C ALA A 81 10.11 -8.15 36.23
N VAL A 82 9.60 -9.36 35.96
CA VAL A 82 8.30 -9.83 36.48
C VAL A 82 8.33 -9.90 38.02
N ASN A 83 9.40 -10.40 38.62
CA ASN A 83 9.57 -10.42 40.08
C ASN A 83 9.53 -9.02 40.71
N LEU A 84 10.02 -7.98 40.02
CA LEU A 84 9.96 -6.60 40.50
C LEU A 84 8.52 -6.06 40.56
N LEU A 85 7.57 -6.61 39.79
CA LEU A 85 6.16 -6.20 39.84
C LEU A 85 5.49 -6.51 41.18
N SER A 86 5.97 -7.53 41.89
CA SER A 86 5.45 -7.92 43.21
C SER A 86 6.04 -7.11 44.37
N SER A 87 7.02 -6.21 44.12
CA SER A 87 7.67 -5.43 45.19
C SER A 87 6.78 -4.29 45.70
N ASN A 88 6.75 -4.03 47.00
CA ASN A 88 5.98 -2.89 47.54
C ASN A 88 6.61 -1.50 47.28
N LYS A 89 7.82 -1.44 46.69
CA LYS A 89 8.52 -0.18 46.41
C LYS A 89 8.19 0.34 45.01
N TYR A 90 7.68 1.57 44.95
CA TYR A 90 7.34 2.25 43.69
C TYR A 90 8.47 2.22 42.65
N THR A 91 9.70 2.58 43.03
CA THR A 91 10.80 2.66 42.06
C THR A 91 11.23 1.31 41.48
N GLU A 92 10.91 0.20 42.18
CA GLU A 92 11.19 -1.16 41.71
C GLU A 92 10.09 -1.61 40.74
N LYS A 93 8.81 -1.45 41.12
CA LYS A 93 7.67 -1.70 40.22
C LYS A 93 7.72 -0.87 38.95
N GLN A 94 8.06 0.41 39.05
CA GLN A 94 8.12 1.32 37.90
C GLN A 94 9.11 0.81 36.84
N ILE A 95 10.30 0.35 37.25
CA ILE A 95 11.31 -0.20 36.34
C ILE A 95 10.86 -1.55 35.79
N GLY A 96 10.23 -2.40 36.60
CA GLY A 96 9.65 -3.67 36.14
C GLY A 96 8.58 -3.46 35.06
N TYR A 97 7.59 -2.59 35.31
CA TYR A 97 6.53 -2.27 34.35
C TYR A 97 7.07 -1.61 33.09
N LEU A 98 8.08 -0.74 33.20
CA LEU A 98 8.73 -0.11 32.04
C LEU A 98 9.48 -1.15 31.20
N PHE A 99 10.22 -2.06 31.82
CA PHE A 99 10.92 -3.14 31.14
C PHE A 99 9.93 -4.04 30.39
N ILE A 100 8.82 -4.42 31.05
CA ILE A 100 7.80 -5.27 30.46
C ILE A 100 7.08 -4.57 29.31
N SER A 101 6.75 -3.28 29.46
CA SER A 101 6.08 -2.51 28.40
C SER A 101 6.94 -2.33 27.13
N VAL A 102 8.26 -2.50 27.23
CA VAL A 102 9.20 -2.28 26.12
C VAL A 102 9.71 -3.59 25.52
N LEU A 103 9.99 -4.62 26.33
CA LEU A 103 10.65 -5.86 25.90
C LEU A 103 9.72 -7.08 25.81
N VAL A 104 8.53 -7.07 26.41
CA VAL A 104 7.66 -8.26 26.39
C VAL A 104 6.82 -8.30 25.12
N ASN A 105 7.15 -9.27 24.26
CA ASN A 105 6.33 -9.66 23.11
C ASN A 105 5.03 -10.32 23.56
N SER A 106 3.95 -10.15 22.78
CA SER A 106 2.59 -10.65 23.06
C SER A 106 2.45 -12.18 23.13
N ASN A 107 3.53 -12.95 22.93
CA ASN A 107 3.53 -14.41 22.89
C ASN A 107 4.44 -15.04 23.97
N SER A 108 4.75 -14.31 25.03
CA SER A 108 5.55 -14.80 26.15
C SER A 108 4.67 -15.57 27.14
N GLU A 109 5.08 -16.77 27.55
CA GLU A 109 4.47 -17.53 28.67
C GLU A 109 4.35 -16.70 29.97
N LEU A 110 5.12 -15.61 30.06
CA LEU A 110 5.14 -14.67 31.17
C LEU A 110 3.93 -13.74 31.22
N ILE A 111 3.17 -13.60 30.13
CA ILE A 111 1.99 -12.72 30.08
C ILE A 111 0.96 -13.10 31.13
N ARG A 112 0.77 -14.40 31.38
CA ARG A 112 -0.13 -14.86 32.44
C ARG A 112 0.30 -14.37 33.83
N LEU A 113 1.62 -14.42 34.12
CA LEU A 113 2.16 -13.92 35.39
C LEU A 113 2.03 -12.39 35.49
N ILE A 114 2.27 -11.69 34.39
CA ILE A 114 2.11 -10.24 34.29
C ILE A 114 0.65 -9.84 34.51
N ASN A 115 -0.30 -10.54 33.88
CA ASN A 115 -1.74 -10.29 34.05
C ASN A 115 -2.17 -10.50 35.51
N ASN A 116 -1.65 -11.53 36.19
CA ASN A 116 -1.91 -11.73 37.61
C ASN A 116 -1.35 -10.59 38.48
N ALA A 117 -0.14 -10.11 38.19
CA ALA A 117 0.45 -8.97 38.90
C ALA A 117 -0.33 -7.67 38.65
N ILE A 118 -0.74 -7.41 37.41
CA ILE A 118 -1.58 -6.28 37.01
C ILE A 118 -2.91 -6.33 37.76
N LYS A 119 -3.58 -7.49 37.80
CA LYS A 119 -4.86 -7.67 38.50
C LYS A 119 -4.75 -7.36 39.99
N ASN A 120 -3.67 -7.80 40.63
CA ASN A 120 -3.39 -7.48 42.04
C ASN A 120 -3.18 -5.96 42.25
N ASP A 121 -2.51 -5.29 41.32
CA ASP A 121 -2.28 -3.84 41.39
C ASP A 121 -3.53 -3.01 41.08
N LEU A 122 -4.39 -3.46 40.17
CA LEU A 122 -5.71 -2.85 39.91
C LEU A 122 -6.66 -3.01 41.11
N SER A 123 -6.57 -4.13 41.81
CA SER A 123 -7.32 -4.38 43.06
C SER A 123 -6.74 -3.64 44.26
N SER A 124 -5.55 -3.05 44.14
CA SER A 124 -4.89 -2.31 45.22
C SER A 124 -5.51 -0.92 45.41
N ARG A 125 -5.53 -0.41 46.63
CA ARG A 125 -5.99 0.98 46.92
C ARG A 125 -4.96 2.05 46.57
N ASN A 126 -3.80 1.70 46.00
CA ASN A 126 -2.74 2.65 45.71
C ASN A 126 -2.91 3.20 44.28
N PRO A 127 -3.31 4.48 44.10
CA PRO A 127 -3.58 5.04 42.79
C PRO A 127 -2.34 5.04 41.87
N THR A 128 -1.13 5.09 42.45
CA THR A 128 0.12 5.06 41.68
C THR A 128 0.34 3.70 41.04
N PHE A 129 0.05 2.61 41.76
CA PHE A 129 0.20 1.25 41.25
C PHE A 129 -0.88 0.92 40.22
N MET A 130 -2.12 1.35 40.47
CA MET A 130 -3.20 1.27 39.49
C MET A 130 -2.82 1.98 38.18
N CYS A 131 -2.28 3.20 38.24
CA CYS A 131 -1.82 3.92 37.06
C CYS A 131 -0.70 3.18 36.32
N LEU A 132 0.31 2.63 37.01
CA LEU A 132 1.38 1.84 36.37
C LEU A 132 0.82 0.60 35.65
N ALA A 133 -0.12 -0.11 36.30
CA ALA A 133 -0.80 -1.26 35.73
C ALA A 133 -1.61 -0.87 34.48
N LEU A 134 -2.42 0.19 34.55
CA LEU A 134 -3.21 0.70 33.42
C LEU A 134 -2.31 1.17 32.25
N HIS A 135 -1.18 1.81 32.53
CA HIS A 135 -0.22 2.18 31.50
C HIS A 135 0.42 0.96 30.83
N CYS A 136 0.73 -0.09 31.61
CA CYS A 136 1.26 -1.33 31.07
C CYS A 136 0.25 -2.00 30.13
N ILE A 137 -1.02 -2.10 30.53
CA ILE A 137 -2.10 -2.64 29.67
C ILE A 137 -2.21 -1.83 28.38
N ALA A 138 -2.21 -0.50 28.46
CA ALA A 138 -2.33 0.36 27.29
C ALA A 138 -1.11 0.24 26.33
N ASN A 139 0.10 0.07 26.86
CA ASN A 139 1.30 -0.03 26.04
C ASN A 139 1.44 -1.41 25.37
N VAL A 140 1.19 -2.50 26.11
CA VAL A 140 1.30 -3.86 25.59
C VAL A 140 0.12 -4.22 24.70
N GLY A 141 -1.12 -4.00 25.17
CA GLY A 141 -2.34 -4.16 24.39
C GLY A 141 -2.50 -5.53 23.72
N SER A 142 -2.14 -6.63 24.38
CA SER A 142 -2.38 -7.97 23.82
C SER A 142 -3.87 -8.33 23.87
N ARG A 143 -4.30 -9.24 22.97
CA ARG A 143 -5.67 -9.75 22.97
C ARG A 143 -6.03 -10.41 24.31
N GLU A 144 -5.11 -11.20 24.88
CA GLU A 144 -5.30 -11.81 26.20
C GLU A 144 -5.50 -10.78 27.33
N MET A 145 -4.78 -9.65 27.30
CA MET A 145 -5.00 -8.56 28.25
C MET A 145 -6.37 -7.90 28.04
N ALA A 146 -6.80 -7.74 26.79
CA ALA A 146 -8.13 -7.23 26.50
C ALA A 146 -9.21 -8.18 27.04
N GLU A 147 -9.09 -9.49 26.82
CA GLU A 147 -10.02 -10.50 27.34
C GLU A 147 -10.06 -10.49 28.88
N ALA A 148 -8.90 -10.33 29.54
CA ALA A 148 -8.82 -10.30 30.99
C ALA A 148 -9.39 -9.02 31.63
N PHE A 149 -9.17 -7.85 31.02
CA PHE A 149 -9.42 -6.54 31.66
C PHE A 149 -10.52 -5.69 31.03
N ALA A 150 -11.09 -6.08 29.87
CA ALA A 150 -12.10 -5.28 29.16
C ALA A 150 -13.34 -4.99 30.01
N SER A 151 -13.74 -5.89 30.92
CA SER A 151 -14.87 -5.67 31.83
C SER A 151 -14.51 -4.90 33.11
N GLU A 152 -13.24 -4.92 33.51
CA GLU A 152 -12.79 -4.35 34.80
C GLU A 152 -12.44 -2.87 34.67
N ILE A 153 -11.78 -2.48 33.58
CA ILE A 153 -11.34 -1.09 33.35
C ILE A 153 -12.52 -0.10 33.29
N PRO A 154 -13.64 -0.37 32.60
CA PRO A 154 -14.81 0.52 32.63
C PRO A 154 -15.37 0.70 34.04
N ARG A 155 -15.33 -0.34 34.90
CA ARG A 155 -15.79 -0.25 36.29
C ARG A 155 -14.90 0.68 37.11
N ILE A 156 -13.58 0.58 36.94
CA ILE A 156 -12.61 1.48 37.58
C ILE A 156 -12.82 2.92 37.10
N LEU A 157 -13.11 3.12 35.81
CA LEU A 157 -13.34 4.45 35.24
C LEU A 157 -14.58 5.15 35.82
N VAL A 158 -15.67 4.42 36.06
CA VAL A 158 -16.93 5.00 36.57
C VAL A 158 -17.05 4.96 38.10
N ALA A 159 -16.06 4.41 38.80
CA ALA A 159 -16.05 4.33 40.25
C ALA A 159 -15.80 5.73 40.86
N GLY A 160 -16.73 6.17 41.71
CA GLY A 160 -16.71 7.54 42.28
C GLY A 160 -15.59 7.81 43.28
N ASP A 161 -15.08 6.76 43.92
CA ASP A 161 -14.00 6.78 44.91
C ASP A 161 -12.59 6.79 44.30
N THR A 162 -12.47 6.63 42.98
CA THR A 162 -11.18 6.62 42.29
C THR A 162 -10.63 8.03 42.08
N MET A 163 -9.31 8.17 42.22
CA MET A 163 -8.60 9.44 42.01
C MET A 163 -8.62 9.85 40.53
N ASP A 164 -8.63 11.15 40.27
CA ASP A 164 -8.75 11.71 38.91
C ASP A 164 -7.62 11.27 37.95
N SER A 165 -6.42 11.02 38.48
CA SER A 165 -5.28 10.50 37.71
C SER A 165 -5.50 9.06 37.22
N VAL A 166 -6.21 8.24 38.02
CA VAL A 166 -6.58 6.87 37.67
C VAL A 166 -7.66 6.88 36.61
N LYS A 167 -8.70 7.73 36.75
CA LYS A 167 -9.76 7.89 35.73
C LYS A 167 -9.21 8.29 34.36
N GLN A 168 -8.26 9.23 34.33
CA GLN A 168 -7.56 9.62 33.10
C GLN A 168 -6.86 8.44 32.42
N SER A 169 -6.11 7.67 33.21
CA SER A 169 -5.35 6.52 32.73
C SER A 169 -6.28 5.39 32.27
N ALA A 170 -7.38 5.16 33.01
CA ALA A 170 -8.37 4.13 32.71
C ALA A 170 -9.12 4.44 31.40
N ALA A 171 -9.55 5.69 31.17
CA ALA A 171 -10.21 6.08 29.93
C ALA A 171 -9.33 5.91 28.69
N LEU A 172 -8.05 6.29 28.78
CA LEU A 172 -7.10 6.10 27.68
C LEU A 172 -6.70 4.64 27.48
N CYS A 173 -6.62 3.86 28.56
CA CYS A 173 -6.39 2.42 28.50
C CYS A 173 -7.55 1.72 27.79
N LEU A 174 -8.79 2.03 28.17
CA LEU A 174 -9.99 1.50 27.53
C LEU A 174 -10.06 1.88 26.04
N LEU A 175 -9.73 3.13 25.70
CA LEU A 175 -9.62 3.57 24.30
C LEU A 175 -8.63 2.72 23.50
N ARG A 176 -7.49 2.37 24.09
CA ARG A 176 -6.44 1.58 23.44
C ARG A 176 -6.86 0.11 23.29
N LEU A 177 -7.50 -0.46 24.29
CA LEU A 177 -8.08 -1.80 24.20
C LEU A 177 -9.17 -1.86 23.13
N TYR A 178 -10.06 -0.87 23.09
CA TYR A 178 -11.10 -0.77 22.06
C TYR A 178 -10.52 -0.69 20.63
N LYS A 179 -9.44 0.07 20.43
CA LYS A 179 -8.76 0.13 19.11
C LYS A 179 -8.06 -1.18 18.72
N THR A 180 -7.66 -1.99 19.69
CA THR A 180 -6.92 -3.23 19.43
C THR A 180 -7.86 -4.41 19.20
N SER A 181 -8.91 -4.50 20.00
CA SER A 181 -9.92 -5.56 19.94
C SER A 181 -11.30 -4.95 20.21
N PRO A 182 -11.96 -4.36 19.19
CA PRO A 182 -13.26 -3.71 19.36
C PRO A 182 -14.35 -4.67 19.87
N ASP A 183 -14.27 -5.94 19.48
CA ASP A 183 -15.31 -6.95 19.72
C ASP A 183 -15.44 -7.35 21.20
N LEU A 184 -14.40 -7.11 22.00
CA LEU A 184 -14.34 -7.49 23.41
C LEU A 184 -14.87 -6.41 24.36
N VAL A 185 -14.96 -5.16 23.91
CA VAL A 185 -15.45 -4.05 24.73
C VAL A 185 -16.94 -3.91 24.52
N LEU A 186 -17.71 -4.61 25.36
CA LEU A 186 -19.17 -4.54 25.34
C LEU A 186 -19.66 -3.21 25.93
N MET A 187 -20.53 -2.54 25.18
CA MET A 187 -21.25 -1.36 25.66
C MET A 187 -22.26 -1.77 26.73
N GLY A 188 -22.47 -0.94 27.75
CA GLY A 188 -23.33 -1.27 28.87
C GLY A 188 -23.63 -0.07 29.78
N GLU A 189 -24.02 -0.33 31.02
CA GLU A 189 -24.48 0.68 31.99
C GLU A 189 -23.46 1.81 32.27
N TRP A 190 -22.18 1.57 31.98
CA TRP A 190 -21.12 2.55 32.17
C TRP A 190 -21.12 3.67 31.11
N THR A 191 -21.78 3.50 29.96
CA THR A 191 -21.83 4.50 28.88
C THR A 191 -22.39 5.85 29.35
N SER A 192 -23.52 5.85 30.05
CA SER A 192 -24.15 7.07 30.60
C SER A 192 -23.23 7.78 31.61
N ARG A 193 -22.54 7.00 32.46
CA ARG A 193 -21.59 7.54 33.43
C ARG A 193 -20.35 8.12 32.77
N VAL A 194 -19.86 7.53 31.68
CA VAL A 194 -18.76 8.08 30.88
C VAL A 194 -19.13 9.43 30.26
N VAL A 195 -20.36 9.60 29.78
CA VAL A 195 -20.84 10.92 29.31
C VAL A 195 -20.87 11.93 30.47
N HIS A 196 -21.27 11.51 31.68
CA HIS A 196 -21.26 12.38 32.85
C HIS A 196 -19.84 12.85 33.25
N LEU A 197 -18.78 12.12 32.91
CA LEU A 197 -17.39 12.55 33.15
C LEU A 197 -17.04 13.86 32.40
N LEU A 198 -17.82 14.27 31.39
CA LEU A 198 -17.66 15.58 30.75
C LEU A 198 -17.99 16.76 31.68
N ASN A 199 -18.69 16.50 32.79
CA ASN A 199 -19.01 17.49 33.80
C ASN A 199 -18.03 17.57 34.97
N ASP A 200 -17.00 16.72 34.97
CA ASP A 200 -15.98 16.69 36.01
C ASP A 200 -15.25 18.05 36.14
N GLN A 201 -14.84 18.40 37.36
CA GLN A 201 -14.06 19.61 37.61
C GLN A 201 -12.64 19.50 37.05
N HIS A 202 -12.06 18.30 37.06
CA HIS A 202 -10.71 18.08 36.60
C HIS A 202 -10.65 17.94 35.07
N MET A 203 -10.14 18.97 34.39
CA MET A 203 -10.08 19.04 32.92
C MET A 203 -9.29 17.89 32.27
N GLY A 204 -8.35 17.28 32.99
CA GLY A 204 -7.65 16.07 32.53
C GLY A 204 -8.59 14.88 32.34
N VAL A 205 -9.55 14.67 33.26
CA VAL A 205 -10.54 13.59 33.18
C VAL A 205 -11.43 13.81 31.96
N VAL A 206 -11.92 15.05 31.78
CA VAL A 206 -12.70 15.46 30.62
C VAL A 206 -11.93 15.21 29.32
N THR A 207 -10.65 15.57 29.26
CA THR A 207 -9.79 15.35 28.09
C THR A 207 -9.68 13.87 27.70
N ALA A 208 -9.51 13.00 28.69
CA ALA A 208 -9.43 11.55 28.49
C ALA A 208 -10.79 10.96 28.09
N ALA A 209 -11.87 11.37 28.75
CA ALA A 209 -13.24 10.96 28.45
C ALA A 209 -13.66 11.36 27.03
N ILE A 210 -13.40 12.61 26.60
CA ILE A 210 -13.67 13.04 25.21
C ILE A 210 -12.92 12.15 24.23
N SER A 211 -11.64 11.87 24.49
CA SER A 211 -10.84 11.03 23.57
C SER A 211 -11.41 9.62 23.41
N LEU A 212 -11.99 9.07 24.48
CA LEU A 212 -12.71 7.80 24.46
C LEU A 212 -14.03 7.94 23.69
N ILE A 213 -14.86 8.91 24.06
CA ILE A 213 -16.18 9.16 23.45
C ILE A 213 -16.05 9.40 21.94
N THR A 214 -15.11 10.23 21.48
CA THR A 214 -14.88 10.48 20.04
C THR A 214 -14.60 9.20 19.26
N CYS A 215 -13.97 8.19 19.87
CA CYS A 215 -13.68 6.92 19.22
C CYS A 215 -14.88 5.96 19.25
N LEU A 216 -15.68 6.01 20.32
CA LEU A 216 -16.88 5.18 20.47
C LEU A 216 -18.04 5.71 19.61
N SER A 217 -18.19 7.03 19.51
CA SER A 217 -19.25 7.71 18.75
C SER A 217 -19.19 7.44 17.25
N GLN A 218 -18.02 7.07 16.70
CA GLN A 218 -17.89 6.71 15.29
C GLN A 218 -18.63 5.43 14.91
N LYS A 219 -18.82 4.49 15.85
CA LYS A 219 -19.61 3.26 15.62
C LYS A 219 -21.02 3.36 16.19
N ASN A 220 -21.17 3.98 17.36
CA ASN A 220 -22.45 4.09 18.06
C ASN A 220 -22.76 5.58 18.38
N PRO A 221 -23.23 6.38 17.40
CA PRO A 221 -23.50 7.80 17.64
C PRO A 221 -24.64 8.04 18.66
N ASP A 222 -25.68 7.23 18.62
CA ASP A 222 -26.94 7.45 19.36
C ASP A 222 -26.77 7.38 20.88
N GLU A 223 -25.97 6.44 21.38
CA GLU A 223 -25.74 6.26 22.82
C GLU A 223 -25.04 7.46 23.47
N PHE A 224 -24.29 8.24 22.68
CA PHE A 224 -23.53 9.39 23.15
C PHE A 224 -24.15 10.73 22.71
N LYS A 225 -25.37 10.78 22.14
CA LYS A 225 -26.00 12.03 21.64
C LYS A 225 -26.05 13.14 22.69
N THR A 226 -26.24 12.79 23.97
CA THR A 226 -26.24 13.76 25.11
C THR A 226 -24.88 14.41 25.36
N CYS A 227 -23.78 13.82 24.87
CA CYS A 227 -22.44 14.38 24.99
C CYS A 227 -22.27 15.69 24.21
N VAL A 228 -23.04 15.89 23.13
CA VAL A 228 -22.96 17.08 22.27
C VAL A 228 -23.35 18.34 23.06
N SER A 229 -24.49 18.33 23.74
CA SER A 229 -24.95 19.48 24.55
C SER A 229 -23.98 19.82 25.68
N LEU A 230 -23.43 18.79 26.34
CA LEU A 230 -22.42 18.97 27.39
C LEU A 230 -21.11 19.52 26.81
N ALA A 231 -20.66 19.02 25.66
CA ALA A 231 -19.45 19.49 24.99
C ALA A 231 -19.57 20.96 24.57
N VAL A 232 -20.70 21.38 24.00
CA VAL A 232 -20.96 22.77 23.64
C VAL A 232 -20.99 23.68 24.88
N SER A 233 -21.66 23.25 25.96
CA SER A 233 -21.66 24.01 27.22
C SER A 233 -20.25 24.16 27.80
N ARG A 234 -19.43 23.10 27.75
CA ARG A 234 -18.04 23.15 28.22
C ARG A 234 -17.16 24.04 27.33
N LEU A 235 -17.30 23.94 26.02
CA LEU A 235 -16.58 24.79 25.07
C LEU A 235 -16.92 26.27 25.31
N SER A 236 -18.20 26.59 25.47
CA SER A 236 -18.66 27.95 25.81
C SER A 236 -18.01 28.48 27.08
N ARG A 237 -17.99 27.67 28.16
CA ARG A 237 -17.31 28.06 29.40
C ARG A 237 -15.81 28.31 29.18
N ILE A 238 -15.11 27.44 28.46
CA ILE A 238 -13.66 27.59 28.22
C ILE A 238 -13.36 28.82 27.37
N VAL A 239 -14.14 29.05 26.30
CA VAL A 239 -13.94 30.17 25.38
C VAL A 239 -14.31 31.50 26.05
N SER A 240 -15.31 31.54 26.93
CA SER A 240 -15.67 32.77 27.66
C SER A 240 -14.84 33.04 28.91
N SER A 241 -14.09 32.05 29.43
CA SER A 241 -13.28 32.20 30.66
C SER A 241 -12.12 33.18 30.47
N ALA A 242 -11.81 33.92 31.54
CA ALA A 242 -10.59 34.73 31.59
C ALA A 242 -9.37 33.83 31.87
N SER A 243 -8.18 34.32 31.52
CA SER A 243 -6.92 33.56 31.75
C SER A 243 -6.62 33.30 33.23
N THR A 244 -7.31 33.97 34.15
CA THR A 244 -7.20 33.83 35.61
C THR A 244 -7.94 32.61 36.17
N ASP A 245 -8.96 32.12 35.46
CA ASP A 245 -9.89 31.11 35.98
C ASP A 245 -9.35 29.68 35.83
N LEU A 246 -8.33 29.49 34.98
CA LEU A 246 -7.77 28.19 34.59
C LEU A 246 -6.23 28.16 34.77
N GLN A 247 -5.73 28.48 35.97
CA GLN A 247 -4.29 28.69 36.21
C GLN A 247 -3.42 27.49 35.79
N ASP A 248 -3.83 26.25 36.10
CA ASP A 248 -3.05 25.04 35.78
C ASP A 248 -3.24 24.52 34.35
N TYR A 249 -4.28 24.98 33.66
CA TYR A 249 -4.68 24.50 32.31
C TYR A 249 -4.54 25.57 31.22
N THR A 250 -4.09 26.77 31.58
CA THR A 250 -3.76 27.82 30.61
C THR A 250 -2.39 27.55 30.00
N TYR A 251 -2.28 27.70 28.68
CA TYR A 251 -1.01 27.52 27.97
C TYR A 251 -0.69 28.81 27.21
N TYR A 252 0.32 29.55 27.69
CA TYR A 252 0.70 30.86 27.14
C TYR A 252 -0.51 31.79 26.93
N PHE A 253 -1.32 32.04 27.97
CA PHE A 253 -2.53 32.89 27.92
C PHE A 253 -3.68 32.36 27.03
N VAL A 254 -3.59 31.13 26.54
CA VAL A 254 -4.68 30.45 25.83
C VAL A 254 -5.34 29.44 26.79
N PRO A 255 -6.65 29.55 27.08
CA PRO A 255 -7.32 28.64 28.01
C PRO A 255 -7.51 27.26 27.36
N ALA A 256 -6.92 26.23 27.98
CA ALA A 256 -7.11 24.81 27.67
C ALA A 256 -7.12 24.46 26.15
N PRO A 257 -6.10 24.82 25.35
CA PRO A 257 -6.13 24.70 23.89
C PRO A 257 -6.36 23.28 23.39
N TRP A 258 -5.70 22.28 23.99
CA TRP A 258 -5.89 20.88 23.60
C TRP A 258 -7.29 20.33 23.89
N LEU A 259 -7.92 20.83 24.96
CA LEU A 259 -9.28 20.43 25.31
C LEU A 259 -10.27 21.06 24.32
N SER A 260 -10.09 22.33 23.97
CA SER A 260 -10.90 23.02 22.95
C SER A 260 -10.83 22.31 21.59
N CYS A 261 -9.63 21.96 21.11
CA CYS A 261 -9.49 21.20 19.87
C CYS A 261 -10.18 19.82 19.96
N LYS A 262 -10.08 19.13 21.09
CA LYS A 262 -10.75 17.83 21.28
C LYS A 262 -12.27 17.93 21.33
N LEU A 263 -12.81 19.00 21.94
CA LEU A 263 -14.24 19.27 21.94
C LEU A 263 -14.74 19.55 20.52
N LEU A 264 -14.05 20.42 19.78
CA LEU A 264 -14.41 20.72 18.38
C LEU A 264 -14.36 19.47 17.49
N ARG A 265 -13.34 18.62 17.67
CA ARG A 265 -13.21 17.35 16.93
C ARG A 265 -14.25 16.31 17.32
N LEU A 266 -14.69 16.29 18.58
CA LEU A 266 -15.84 15.48 19.00
C LEU A 266 -17.11 15.94 18.29
N LEU A 267 -17.32 17.26 18.20
CA LEU A 267 -18.48 17.82 17.49
C LEU A 267 -18.46 17.48 15.99
N GLN A 268 -17.29 17.44 15.35
CA GLN A 268 -17.16 16.99 13.95
C GLN A 268 -17.59 15.52 13.73
N CYS A 269 -17.76 14.71 14.79
CA CYS A 269 -18.26 13.34 14.65
C CYS A 269 -19.80 13.26 14.63
N TYR A 270 -20.48 14.39 14.82
CA TYR A 270 -21.93 14.49 14.91
C TYR A 270 -22.47 15.47 13.87
N PRO A 271 -23.73 15.32 13.44
CA PRO A 271 -24.41 16.35 12.68
C PRO A 271 -24.63 17.61 13.55
N PRO A 272 -24.94 18.77 12.92
CA PRO A 272 -25.33 19.97 13.63
C PRO A 272 -26.45 19.71 14.66
N PRO A 273 -26.40 20.31 15.86
CA PRO A 273 -27.44 20.12 16.87
C PRO A 273 -28.83 20.56 16.37
N GLU A 274 -29.83 19.70 16.56
CA GLU A 274 -31.24 19.98 16.22
C GLU A 274 -31.86 21.03 17.16
N ASP A 275 -31.42 21.08 18.42
CA ASP A 275 -31.87 22.07 19.40
C ASP A 275 -31.32 23.46 19.07
N GLY A 276 -32.21 24.38 18.73
CA GLY A 276 -31.87 25.77 18.39
C GLY A 276 -31.09 26.50 19.47
N ALA A 277 -31.30 26.21 20.76
CA ALA A 277 -30.55 26.84 21.84
C ALA A 277 -29.08 26.35 21.88
N VAL A 278 -28.86 25.05 21.67
CA VAL A 278 -27.51 24.46 21.62
C VAL A 278 -26.80 24.90 20.34
N LYS A 279 -27.49 24.93 19.20
CA LYS A 279 -26.97 25.44 17.93
C LYS A 279 -26.55 26.90 18.05
N GLY A 280 -27.41 27.76 18.60
CA GLY A 280 -27.10 29.18 18.81
C GLY A 280 -25.87 29.39 19.69
N ARG A 281 -25.76 28.64 20.79
CA ARG A 281 -24.57 28.69 21.67
C ARG A 281 -23.30 28.22 20.95
N LEU A 282 -23.38 27.19 20.12
CA LEU A 282 -22.24 26.72 19.33
C LEU A 282 -21.79 27.78 18.32
N VAL A 283 -22.73 28.41 17.62
CA VAL A 283 -22.44 29.51 16.67
C VAL A 283 -21.76 30.67 17.39
N GLU A 284 -22.26 31.11 18.54
CA GLU A 284 -21.63 32.16 19.36
C GLU A 284 -20.20 31.76 19.81
N CYS A 285 -19.98 30.49 20.17
CA CYS A 285 -18.64 29.98 20.49
C CYS A 285 -17.69 30.05 19.28
N LEU A 286 -18.18 29.73 18.08
CA LEU A 286 -17.37 29.80 16.86
C LEU A 286 -17.07 31.24 16.48
N GLU A 287 -18.04 32.14 16.57
CA GLU A 287 -17.84 33.58 16.33
C GLU A 287 -16.83 34.18 17.31
N THR A 288 -16.91 33.85 18.59
CA THR A 288 -15.95 34.31 19.60
C THR A 288 -14.54 33.76 19.34
N ILE A 289 -14.39 32.50 18.87
CA ILE A 289 -13.09 31.96 18.44
C ILE A 289 -12.54 32.74 17.23
N LEU A 290 -13.36 33.02 16.22
CA LEU A 290 -12.97 33.81 15.05
C LEU A 290 -12.56 35.24 15.44
N ASN A 291 -13.30 35.89 16.33
CA ASN A 291 -12.97 37.23 16.82
C ASN A 291 -11.63 37.23 17.58
N LYS A 292 -11.39 36.25 18.46
CA LYS A 292 -10.10 36.09 19.16
C LYS A 292 -8.92 35.81 18.24
N ALA A 293 -9.16 35.22 17.07
CA ALA A 293 -8.12 35.04 16.07
C ALA A 293 -7.65 36.38 15.48
N GLN A 294 -8.59 37.30 15.24
CA GLN A 294 -8.33 38.64 14.72
C GLN A 294 -7.70 39.58 15.75
N GLU A 295 -7.93 39.34 17.05
CA GLU A 295 -7.29 40.10 18.12
C GLU A 295 -5.76 40.00 18.05
N PRO A 296 -5.04 41.13 18.31
CA PRO A 296 -3.59 41.12 18.34
C PRO A 296 -3.07 40.16 19.43
N PRO A 297 -1.98 39.43 19.17
CA PRO A 297 -1.49 38.42 20.09
C PRO A 297 -1.03 39.06 21.41
N LYS A 298 -1.50 38.52 22.54
CA LYS A 298 -1.11 38.98 23.89
C LYS A 298 0.36 38.69 24.20
N SER A 299 0.96 37.73 23.49
CA SER A 299 2.37 37.38 23.61
C SER A 299 3.02 37.21 22.24
N LYS A 300 4.26 37.68 22.10
CA LYS A 300 5.09 37.50 20.89
C LYS A 300 5.67 36.09 20.74
N LYS A 301 5.45 35.19 21.72
CA LYS A 301 5.96 33.82 21.66
C LYS A 301 5.20 33.01 20.61
N VAL A 302 5.94 32.31 19.75
CA VAL A 302 5.36 31.45 18.70
C VAL A 302 4.43 30.37 19.28
N GLN A 303 4.70 29.89 20.50
CA GLN A 303 3.86 28.90 21.18
C GLN A 303 2.45 29.44 21.48
N HIS A 304 2.32 30.73 21.78
CA HIS A 304 1.01 31.39 21.96
C HIS A 304 0.26 31.43 20.63
N SER A 305 0.92 31.88 19.56
CA SER A 305 0.36 31.93 18.20
C SER A 305 -0.13 30.56 17.75
N ASN A 306 0.71 29.53 17.87
CA ASN A 306 0.38 28.16 17.46
C ASN A 306 -0.79 27.58 18.26
N ALA A 307 -0.84 27.80 19.58
CA ALA A 307 -1.94 27.32 20.40
C ALA A 307 -3.26 28.02 20.06
N LYS A 308 -3.23 29.33 19.78
CA LYS A 308 -4.40 30.10 19.34
C LYS A 308 -4.89 29.62 17.97
N ASN A 309 -3.97 29.49 17.02
CA ASN A 309 -4.27 29.07 15.65
C ASN A 309 -4.74 27.61 15.57
N ALA A 310 -4.27 26.73 16.45
CA ALA A 310 -4.76 25.34 16.51
C ALA A 310 -6.26 25.25 16.84
N ILE A 311 -6.75 26.07 17.77
CA ILE A 311 -8.19 26.14 18.08
C ILE A 311 -8.95 26.70 16.88
N LEU A 312 -8.41 27.73 16.24
CA LEU A 312 -8.99 28.36 15.06
C LEU A 312 -9.12 27.39 13.88
N PHE A 313 -8.06 26.66 13.52
CA PHE A 313 -8.11 25.70 12.41
C PHE A 313 -9.10 24.56 12.68
N GLU A 314 -9.19 24.08 13.92
CA GLU A 314 -10.16 23.05 14.28
C GLU A 314 -11.61 23.60 14.24
N ALA A 315 -11.82 24.87 14.62
CA ALA A 315 -13.11 25.55 14.52
C ALA A 315 -13.51 25.78 13.06
N ILE A 316 -12.57 26.22 12.21
CA ILE A 316 -12.78 26.35 10.75
C ILE A 316 -13.11 24.99 10.15
N SER A 317 -12.40 23.93 10.54
CA SER A 317 -12.68 22.57 10.07
C SER A 317 -14.09 22.09 10.46
N LEU A 318 -14.56 22.44 11.67
CA LEU A 318 -15.95 22.18 12.09
C LEU A 318 -16.96 22.98 11.27
N ILE A 319 -16.70 24.27 11.02
CA ILE A 319 -17.55 25.14 10.20
C ILE A 319 -17.68 24.56 8.78
N ILE A 320 -16.56 24.15 8.18
CA ILE A 320 -16.53 23.52 6.85
C ILE A 320 -17.31 22.20 6.86
N HIS A 321 -17.13 21.37 7.88
CA HIS A 321 -17.79 20.06 7.95
C HIS A 321 -19.31 20.15 8.07
N TYR A 322 -19.82 21.15 8.79
CA TYR A 322 -21.27 21.34 8.97
C TYR A 322 -21.95 21.97 7.75
N ASP A 323 -21.24 22.80 6.99
CA ASP A 323 -21.70 23.51 5.78
C ASP A 323 -23.09 24.19 5.90
N SER A 324 -23.50 24.55 7.13
CA SER A 324 -24.89 24.96 7.42
C SER A 324 -25.07 26.47 7.55
N GLU A 325 -24.00 27.22 7.81
CA GLU A 325 -24.04 28.66 8.13
C GLU A 325 -23.13 29.47 7.17
N PRO A 326 -23.68 30.04 6.08
CA PRO A 326 -22.89 30.73 5.05
C PRO A 326 -22.04 31.88 5.58
N ASN A 327 -22.53 32.64 6.56
CA ASN A 327 -21.79 33.75 7.16
C ASN A 327 -20.50 33.29 7.84
N LEU A 328 -20.53 32.14 8.54
CA LEU A 328 -19.33 31.57 9.17
C LEU A 328 -18.36 31.04 8.12
N LEU A 329 -18.84 30.42 7.05
CA LEU A 329 -18.02 29.92 5.95
C LEU A 329 -17.26 31.05 5.24
N VAL A 330 -17.94 32.16 4.93
CA VAL A 330 -17.31 33.33 4.30
C VAL A 330 -16.27 33.95 5.24
N ARG A 331 -16.57 34.10 6.54
CA ARG A 331 -15.60 34.59 7.53
C ARG A 331 -14.40 33.66 7.66
N ALA A 332 -14.62 32.35 7.67
CA ALA A 332 -13.55 31.35 7.70
C ALA A 332 -12.68 31.43 6.43
N CYS A 333 -13.28 31.56 5.25
CA CYS A 333 -12.58 31.75 3.97
C CYS A 333 -11.65 32.96 4.02
N ASN A 334 -12.19 34.12 4.42
CA ASN A 334 -11.42 35.36 4.51
C ASN A 334 -10.26 35.22 5.51
N GLN A 335 -10.47 34.51 6.62
CA GLN A 335 -9.43 34.27 7.61
C GLN A 335 -8.33 33.35 7.07
N LEU A 336 -8.68 32.29 6.33
CA LEU A 336 -7.71 31.42 5.65
C LEU A 336 -6.94 32.20 4.57
N GLY A 337 -7.61 33.10 3.84
CA GLY A 337 -6.99 33.98 2.83
C GLY A 337 -5.86 34.81 3.41
N GLN A 338 -6.05 35.36 4.60
CA GLN A 338 -5.00 36.08 5.32
C GLN A 338 -3.83 35.16 5.72
N PHE A 339 -4.10 33.91 6.13
CA PHE A 339 -3.04 32.95 6.48
C PHE A 339 -2.19 32.53 5.28
N LEU A 340 -2.73 32.56 4.06
CA LEU A 340 -1.99 32.21 2.85
C LEU A 340 -0.83 33.20 2.57
N GLN A 341 -0.95 34.43 3.05
CA GLN A 341 0.10 35.45 2.95
C GLN A 341 0.98 35.54 4.22
N HIS A 342 0.81 34.62 5.18
CA HIS A 342 1.54 34.65 6.43
C HIS A 342 3.02 34.26 6.24
N ARG A 343 3.90 34.84 7.06
CA ARG A 343 5.36 34.59 6.97
C ARG A 343 5.77 33.15 7.30
N GLU A 344 4.96 32.46 8.09
CA GLU A 344 5.23 31.07 8.50
C GLU A 344 4.71 30.06 7.48
N THR A 345 5.60 29.25 6.92
CA THR A 345 5.28 28.20 5.94
C THR A 345 4.27 27.18 6.48
N ASN A 346 4.38 26.79 7.75
CA ASN A 346 3.44 25.83 8.36
C ASN A 346 1.99 26.34 8.39
N LEU A 347 1.79 27.64 8.60
CA LEU A 347 0.45 28.24 8.60
C LEU A 347 -0.10 28.35 7.18
N ARG A 348 0.75 28.68 6.20
CA ARG A 348 0.36 28.65 4.77
C ARG A 348 -0.03 27.25 4.31
N TYR A 349 0.71 26.22 4.74
CA TYR A 349 0.38 24.82 4.47
C TYR A 349 -1.00 24.44 5.00
N LEU A 350 -1.28 24.72 6.28
CA LEU A 350 -2.57 24.42 6.91
C LEU A 350 -3.72 25.21 6.26
N ALA A 351 -3.46 26.47 5.87
CA ALA A 351 -4.45 27.29 5.19
C ALA A 351 -4.85 26.70 3.82
N LEU A 352 -3.87 26.26 3.03
CA LEU A 352 -4.12 25.58 1.75
C LEU A 352 -4.91 24.27 1.93
N GLU A 353 -4.55 23.49 2.96
CA GLU A 353 -5.24 22.23 3.27
C GLU A 353 -6.71 22.46 3.66
N SER A 354 -6.99 23.41 4.58
CA SER A 354 -8.36 23.74 4.97
C SER A 354 -9.16 24.42 3.86
N MET A 355 -8.52 25.25 3.02
CA MET A 355 -9.20 25.81 1.84
C MET A 355 -9.58 24.73 0.83
N CYS A 356 -8.80 23.66 0.69
CA CYS A 356 -9.13 22.57 -0.23
C CYS A 356 -10.43 21.88 0.15
N THR A 357 -10.68 21.69 1.46
CA THR A 357 -11.95 21.18 1.97
C THR A 357 -13.09 22.19 1.87
N LEU A 358 -12.78 23.50 1.94
CA LEU A 358 -13.78 24.55 1.77
C LEU A 358 -14.21 24.69 0.30
N ALA A 359 -13.29 24.48 -0.65
CA ALA A 359 -13.55 24.61 -2.08
C ALA A 359 -14.63 23.65 -2.61
N SER A 360 -14.90 22.55 -1.90
CA SER A 360 -15.98 21.61 -2.25
C SER A 360 -17.38 22.06 -1.82
N SER A 361 -17.51 23.11 -0.99
CA SER A 361 -18.80 23.66 -0.58
C SER A 361 -19.34 24.62 -1.64
N GLU A 362 -20.61 24.47 -2.02
CA GLU A 362 -21.28 25.31 -3.02
C GLU A 362 -21.38 26.79 -2.57
N PHE A 363 -21.64 27.03 -1.27
CA PHE A 363 -21.89 28.38 -0.73
C PHE A 363 -20.63 29.25 -0.63
N SER A 364 -19.47 28.63 -0.45
CA SER A 364 -18.20 29.32 -0.20
C SER A 364 -17.27 29.35 -1.42
N HIS A 365 -17.66 28.66 -2.51
CA HIS A 365 -16.85 28.50 -3.71
C HIS A 365 -16.43 29.85 -4.32
N GLU A 366 -17.35 30.82 -4.42
CA GLU A 366 -17.05 32.15 -4.94
C GLU A 366 -16.06 32.93 -4.05
N ALA A 367 -16.17 32.81 -2.73
CA ALA A 367 -15.22 33.44 -1.81
C ALA A 367 -13.82 32.85 -1.96
N VAL A 368 -13.71 31.53 -2.13
CA VAL A 368 -12.44 30.83 -2.35
C VAL A 368 -11.78 31.27 -3.65
N LYS A 369 -12.56 31.49 -4.73
CA LYS A 369 -12.04 31.95 -6.03
C LYS A 369 -11.34 33.30 -5.98
N THR A 370 -11.73 34.20 -5.07
CA THR A 370 -11.06 35.51 -4.93
C THR A 370 -9.56 35.39 -4.60
N HIS A 371 -9.12 34.23 -4.12
CA HIS A 371 -7.73 33.96 -3.76
C HIS A 371 -6.95 33.16 -4.82
N ILE A 372 -7.50 32.87 -6.01
CA ILE A 372 -6.83 32.09 -7.08
C ILE A 372 -5.42 32.62 -7.38
N GLU A 373 -5.26 33.93 -7.56
CA GLU A 373 -3.96 34.54 -7.86
C GLU A 373 -2.94 34.32 -6.74
N THR A 374 -3.39 34.36 -5.48
CA THR A 374 -2.51 34.10 -4.33
C THR A 374 -2.07 32.63 -4.28
N VAL A 375 -2.96 31.71 -4.66
CA VAL A 375 -2.64 30.28 -4.73
C VAL A 375 -1.70 29.96 -5.91
N ILE A 376 -1.90 30.58 -7.08
CA ILE A 376 -0.97 30.47 -8.21
C ILE A 376 0.41 30.99 -7.81
N ASN A 377 0.47 32.13 -7.11
CA ASN A 377 1.74 32.67 -6.61
C ASN A 377 2.40 31.72 -5.58
N ALA A 378 1.61 31.07 -4.71
CA ALA A 378 2.11 30.05 -3.80
C ALA A 378 2.67 28.83 -4.55
N LEU A 379 2.03 28.38 -5.63
CA LEU A 379 2.54 27.29 -6.47
C LEU A 379 3.92 27.62 -7.07
N LYS A 380 4.13 28.87 -7.51
CA LYS A 380 5.36 29.30 -8.19
C LYS A 380 6.50 29.69 -7.26
N THR A 381 6.21 30.38 -6.15
CA THR A 381 7.25 31.05 -5.34
C THR A 381 7.66 30.28 -4.09
N GLU A 382 6.89 29.29 -3.67
CA GLU A 382 7.15 28.55 -2.44
C GLU A 382 8.34 27.59 -2.58
N ARG A 383 9.22 27.61 -1.58
CA ARG A 383 10.40 26.73 -1.55
C ARG A 383 10.03 25.29 -1.18
N ASP A 384 8.99 25.12 -0.37
CA ASP A 384 8.59 23.82 0.15
C ASP A 384 7.73 23.05 -0.87
N VAL A 385 8.16 21.84 -1.22
CA VAL A 385 7.51 20.96 -2.19
C VAL A 385 6.09 20.58 -1.74
N SER A 386 5.87 20.36 -0.44
CA SER A 386 4.57 19.97 0.10
C SER A 386 3.55 21.11 0.03
N VAL A 387 3.99 22.36 0.24
CA VAL A 387 3.14 23.55 0.05
C VAL A 387 2.73 23.70 -1.41
N ARG A 388 3.66 23.50 -2.35
CA ARG A 388 3.36 23.50 -3.79
C ARG A 388 2.38 22.39 -4.18
N GLN A 389 2.51 21.20 -3.60
CA GLN A 389 1.53 20.12 -3.77
C GLN A 389 0.13 20.50 -3.27
N ARG A 390 0.03 21.11 -2.08
CA ARG A 390 -1.26 21.59 -1.54
C ARG A 390 -1.85 22.72 -2.36
N ALA A 391 -1.04 23.63 -2.89
CA ALA A 391 -1.50 24.67 -3.81
C ALA A 391 -2.08 24.05 -5.11
N ALA A 392 -1.42 23.02 -5.66
CA ALA A 392 -1.93 22.30 -6.84
C ALA A 392 -3.22 21.50 -6.54
N ASP A 393 -3.34 20.88 -5.35
CA ASP A 393 -4.58 20.25 -4.88
C ASP A 393 -5.73 21.27 -4.79
N LEU A 394 -5.46 22.44 -4.20
CA LEU A 394 -6.44 23.50 -4.05
C LEU A 394 -6.87 24.07 -5.40
N LEU A 395 -5.92 24.34 -6.32
CA LEU A 395 -6.22 24.77 -7.69
C LEU A 395 -7.09 23.76 -8.43
N TYR A 396 -6.82 22.46 -8.26
CA TYR A 396 -7.65 21.40 -8.81
C TYR A 396 -9.08 21.41 -8.23
N ALA A 397 -9.22 21.63 -6.92
CA ALA A 397 -10.51 21.63 -6.24
C ALA A 397 -11.38 22.87 -6.55
N MET A 398 -10.78 24.06 -6.69
CA MET A 398 -11.48 25.31 -7.03
C MET A 398 -11.74 25.51 -8.53
N CYS A 399 -11.26 24.57 -9.36
CA CYS A 399 -11.39 24.67 -10.81
C CYS A 399 -12.82 24.39 -11.26
N ASP A 400 -13.35 25.30 -12.07
CA ASP A 400 -14.68 25.25 -12.66
C ASP A 400 -14.65 25.62 -14.16
N ARG A 401 -15.81 25.64 -14.80
CA ARG A 401 -15.91 25.99 -16.24
C ARG A 401 -15.47 27.42 -16.56
N SER A 402 -15.50 28.34 -15.60
CA SER A 402 -15.14 29.75 -15.83
C SER A 402 -13.63 29.98 -15.81
N ASN A 403 -12.90 29.25 -14.97
CA ASN A 403 -11.48 29.48 -14.71
C ASN A 403 -10.56 28.36 -15.22
N ALA A 404 -11.10 27.25 -15.76
CA ALA A 404 -10.32 26.08 -16.19
C ALA A 404 -9.17 26.41 -17.14
N LYS A 405 -9.40 27.25 -18.15
CA LYS A 405 -8.36 27.63 -19.13
C LYS A 405 -7.16 28.32 -18.46
N GLN A 406 -7.43 29.22 -17.51
CA GLN A 406 -6.39 29.93 -16.75
C GLN A 406 -5.62 28.97 -15.85
N ILE A 407 -6.32 28.14 -15.07
CA ILE A 407 -5.68 27.21 -14.13
C ILE A 407 -4.82 26.18 -14.86
N VAL A 408 -5.32 25.60 -15.95
CA VAL A 408 -4.57 24.63 -16.76
C VAL A 408 -3.32 25.25 -17.36
N ALA A 409 -3.41 26.47 -17.91
CA ALA A 409 -2.24 27.17 -18.46
C ALA A 409 -1.16 27.42 -17.40
N GLU A 410 -1.57 27.83 -16.20
CA GLU A 410 -0.66 28.06 -15.07
C GLU A 410 -0.03 26.78 -14.53
N MET A 411 -0.81 25.68 -14.46
CA MET A 411 -0.29 24.36 -14.09
C MET A 411 0.72 23.84 -15.11
N LEU A 412 0.47 24.03 -16.41
CA LEU A 412 1.41 23.66 -17.48
C LEU A 412 2.70 24.50 -17.42
N SER A 413 2.59 25.82 -17.20
CA SER A 413 3.75 26.69 -17.04
C SER A 413 4.62 26.28 -15.84
N TYR A 414 4.00 25.91 -14.72
CA TYR A 414 4.74 25.40 -13.58
C TYR A 414 5.34 24.00 -13.84
N LEU A 415 4.67 23.14 -14.62
CA LEU A 415 5.14 21.78 -14.94
C LEU A 415 6.52 21.75 -15.58
N GLU A 416 6.88 22.76 -16.38
CA GLU A 416 8.19 22.89 -17.02
C GLU A 416 9.35 22.97 -16.00
N THR A 417 9.11 23.60 -14.84
CA THR A 417 10.12 23.80 -13.78
C THR A 417 9.88 22.95 -12.54
N ALA A 418 8.79 22.17 -12.51
CA ALA A 418 8.39 21.40 -11.35
C ALA A 418 9.36 20.25 -11.03
N ASP A 419 9.44 19.89 -9.75
CA ASP A 419 10.20 18.73 -9.26
C ASP A 419 9.59 17.40 -9.75
N TYR A 420 10.45 16.42 -10.03
CA TYR A 420 10.06 15.11 -10.57
C TYR A 420 8.99 14.38 -9.73
N SER A 421 9.00 14.56 -8.40
CA SER A 421 8.03 13.92 -7.50
C SER A 421 6.60 14.46 -7.62
N ILE A 422 6.41 15.69 -8.13
CA ILE A 422 5.08 16.31 -8.27
C ILE A 422 4.51 16.11 -9.68
N ARG A 423 5.39 16.01 -10.70
CA ARG A 423 4.98 16.01 -12.11
C ARG A 423 3.91 14.98 -12.44
N GLU A 424 4.08 13.74 -12.00
CA GLU A 424 3.15 12.66 -12.35
C GLU A 424 1.72 12.91 -11.81
N GLU A 425 1.57 13.42 -10.58
CA GLU A 425 0.26 13.75 -10.03
C GLU A 425 -0.34 14.99 -10.72
N MET A 426 0.48 15.99 -11.02
CA MET A 426 0.03 17.20 -11.71
C MET A 426 -0.40 16.92 -13.14
N VAL A 427 0.31 16.05 -13.86
CA VAL A 427 -0.05 15.58 -15.20
C VAL A 427 -1.44 14.95 -15.20
N LEU A 428 -1.73 14.08 -14.23
CA LEU A 428 -3.06 13.48 -14.10
C LEU A 428 -4.14 14.53 -13.81
N LYS A 429 -3.88 15.48 -12.90
CA LYS A 429 -4.83 16.56 -12.60
C LYS A 429 -5.11 17.44 -13.82
N VAL A 430 -4.08 17.84 -14.55
CA VAL A 430 -4.23 18.65 -15.78
C VAL A 430 -5.04 17.88 -16.83
N ALA A 431 -4.77 16.60 -17.04
CA ALA A 431 -5.53 15.76 -17.97
C ALA A 431 -7.02 15.66 -17.58
N ILE A 432 -7.32 15.47 -16.29
CA ILE A 432 -8.70 15.41 -15.79
C ILE A 432 -9.42 16.76 -15.95
N LEU A 433 -8.77 17.87 -15.59
CA LEU A 433 -9.36 19.20 -15.72
C LEU A 433 -9.64 19.56 -17.18
N ALA A 434 -8.71 19.22 -18.08
CA ALA A 434 -8.88 19.41 -19.51
C ALA A 434 -10.07 18.62 -20.04
N GLU A 435 -10.22 17.34 -19.66
CA GLU A 435 -11.35 16.50 -20.08
C GLU A 435 -12.68 17.01 -19.51
N LYS A 436 -12.73 17.32 -18.21
CA LYS A 436 -13.98 17.66 -17.50
C LYS A 436 -14.58 19.00 -17.93
N TYR A 437 -13.73 19.98 -18.24
CA TYR A 437 -14.15 21.35 -18.49
C TYR A 437 -13.95 21.82 -19.94
N ALA A 438 -13.57 20.92 -20.86
CA ALA A 438 -13.53 21.22 -22.28
C ALA A 438 -14.93 21.49 -22.83
N VAL A 439 -15.15 22.71 -23.34
CA VAL A 439 -16.30 23.05 -24.19
C VAL A 439 -15.92 22.92 -25.67
N ASP A 440 -14.70 23.34 -26.00
CA ASP A 440 -14.07 23.18 -27.31
C ASP A 440 -12.96 22.12 -27.20
N TYR A 441 -13.10 21.03 -27.94
CA TYR A 441 -12.16 19.92 -27.91
C TYR A 441 -10.85 20.22 -28.66
N SER A 442 -10.80 21.29 -29.46
CA SER A 442 -9.54 21.79 -30.03
C SER A 442 -8.59 22.22 -28.91
N TRP A 443 -9.11 22.93 -27.91
CA TRP A 443 -8.36 23.30 -26.71
C TRP A 443 -7.93 22.08 -25.88
N TYR A 444 -8.76 21.04 -25.82
CA TYR A 444 -8.40 19.78 -25.15
C TYR A 444 -7.20 19.12 -25.84
N VAL A 445 -7.23 18.99 -27.16
CA VAL A 445 -6.14 18.42 -27.95
C VAL A 445 -4.85 19.22 -27.74
N ASP A 446 -4.89 20.55 -27.84
CA ASP A 446 -3.74 21.41 -27.59
C ASP A 446 -3.16 21.22 -26.19
N THR A 447 -4.03 21.09 -25.19
CA THR A 447 -3.63 20.91 -23.80
C THR A 447 -2.92 19.58 -23.61
N ILE A 448 -3.48 18.47 -24.13
CA ILE A 448 -2.88 17.14 -23.97
C ILE A 448 -1.58 17.00 -24.79
N LEU A 449 -1.52 17.56 -26.00
CA LEU A 449 -0.29 17.53 -26.79
C LEU A 449 0.82 18.36 -26.11
N ASN A 450 0.50 19.53 -25.55
CA ASN A 450 1.47 20.28 -24.74
C ASN A 450 1.89 19.52 -23.47
N LEU A 451 0.97 18.81 -22.83
CA LEU A 451 1.26 17.99 -21.65
C LEU A 451 2.26 16.86 -21.98
N ILE A 452 2.07 16.18 -23.11
CA ILE A 452 2.97 15.14 -23.61
C ILE A 452 4.32 15.74 -24.03
N ARG A 453 4.33 16.94 -24.61
CA ARG A 453 5.55 17.66 -25.01
C ARG A 453 6.42 18.02 -23.80
N ILE A 454 5.83 18.50 -22.71
CA ILE A 454 6.56 19.00 -21.53
C ILE A 454 7.00 17.86 -20.59
N ALA A 455 6.11 16.89 -20.33
CA ALA A 455 6.32 15.90 -19.28
C ALA A 455 6.00 14.47 -19.73
N GLY A 456 6.30 14.13 -20.98
CA GLY A 456 5.95 12.86 -21.63
C GLY A 456 6.29 11.60 -20.83
N ASP A 457 7.43 11.55 -20.13
CA ASP A 457 7.87 10.38 -19.34
C ASP A 457 6.94 10.08 -18.16
N TYR A 458 6.28 11.12 -17.64
CA TYR A 458 5.34 11.04 -16.51
C TYR A 458 3.89 10.92 -16.97
N VAL A 459 3.64 10.98 -18.29
CA VAL A 459 2.31 10.79 -18.85
C VAL A 459 1.97 9.31 -18.81
N SER A 460 0.95 9.04 -18.01
CA SER A 460 0.38 7.71 -17.87
C SER A 460 -0.29 7.24 -19.15
N GLU A 461 -0.31 5.92 -19.39
CA GLU A 461 -0.88 5.37 -20.63
C GLU A 461 -2.36 5.72 -20.83
N GLU A 462 -3.14 5.83 -19.74
CA GLU A 462 -4.55 6.18 -19.80
C GLU A 462 -4.79 7.56 -20.43
N VAL A 463 -3.84 8.50 -20.33
CA VAL A 463 -3.98 9.84 -20.91
C VAL A 463 -3.95 9.77 -22.44
N TRP A 464 -3.00 9.01 -23.01
CA TRP A 464 -2.87 8.92 -24.47
C TRP A 464 -3.91 7.95 -25.08
N TYR A 465 -4.37 6.94 -24.33
CA TYR A 465 -5.55 6.16 -24.74
C TYR A 465 -6.79 7.06 -24.80
N ARG A 466 -6.97 7.96 -23.82
CA ARG A 466 -8.15 8.80 -23.72
C ARG A 466 -8.21 9.87 -24.82
N VAL A 467 -7.09 10.50 -25.17
CA VAL A 467 -7.07 11.47 -26.29
C VAL A 467 -7.43 10.80 -27.61
N ILE A 468 -6.96 9.57 -27.87
CA ILE A 468 -7.34 8.82 -29.08
C ILE A 468 -8.84 8.54 -29.08
N GLN A 469 -9.41 8.08 -27.96
CA GLN A 469 -10.85 7.83 -27.84
C GLN A 469 -11.69 9.08 -28.11
N ILE A 470 -11.28 10.23 -27.56
CA ILE A 470 -11.99 11.49 -27.74
C ILE A 470 -11.92 11.95 -29.20
N VAL A 471 -10.74 11.86 -29.84
CA VAL A 471 -10.56 12.26 -31.24
C VAL A 471 -11.34 11.34 -32.19
N ILE A 472 -11.38 10.02 -31.96
CA ILE A 472 -12.19 9.11 -32.79
C ILE A 472 -13.68 9.39 -32.62
N ASN A 473 -14.17 9.57 -31.39
CA ASN A 473 -15.59 9.76 -31.12
C ASN A 473 -16.13 11.14 -31.56
N ARG A 474 -15.28 12.04 -32.08
CA ARG A 474 -15.63 13.43 -32.40
C ARG A 474 -15.08 13.87 -33.75
N ASP A 475 -15.95 13.87 -34.75
CA ASP A 475 -15.60 14.17 -36.15
C ASP A 475 -15.14 15.63 -36.36
N ASP A 476 -15.61 16.56 -35.53
CA ASP A 476 -15.34 17.99 -35.64
C ASP A 476 -13.86 18.36 -35.36
N VAL A 477 -13.15 17.54 -34.58
CA VAL A 477 -11.75 17.82 -34.19
C VAL A 477 -10.71 16.93 -34.86
N GLN A 478 -11.11 15.91 -35.62
CA GLN A 478 -10.19 14.95 -36.24
C GLN A 478 -9.16 15.61 -37.15
N GLY A 479 -9.61 16.44 -38.11
CA GLY A 479 -8.72 17.13 -39.05
C GLY A 479 -7.76 18.11 -38.35
N TYR A 480 -8.26 18.82 -37.33
CA TYR A 480 -7.44 19.71 -36.50
C TYR A 480 -6.37 18.92 -35.73
N ALA A 481 -6.77 17.85 -35.03
CA ALA A 481 -5.87 17.00 -34.26
C ALA A 481 -4.79 16.37 -35.13
N ALA A 482 -5.13 15.88 -36.33
CA ALA A 482 -4.19 15.33 -37.30
C ALA A 482 -3.15 16.36 -37.75
N LYS A 483 -3.57 17.59 -38.03
CA LYS A 483 -2.66 18.68 -38.40
C LYS A 483 -1.74 19.07 -37.23
N THR A 484 -2.29 19.29 -36.04
CA THR A 484 -1.52 19.74 -34.87
C THR A 484 -0.52 18.68 -34.41
N VAL A 485 -0.89 17.39 -34.42
CA VAL A 485 0.05 16.32 -34.06
C VAL A 485 1.13 16.13 -35.13
N PHE A 486 0.81 16.32 -36.41
CA PHE A 486 1.80 16.29 -37.49
C PHE A 486 2.86 17.39 -37.31
N GLU A 487 2.43 18.62 -37.03
CA GLU A 487 3.34 19.74 -36.71
C GLU A 487 4.18 19.45 -35.45
N ALA A 488 3.58 18.87 -34.41
CA ALA A 488 4.30 18.50 -33.18
C ALA A 488 5.36 17.41 -33.42
N LEU A 489 5.12 16.45 -34.33
CA LEU A 489 6.05 15.38 -34.66
C LEU A 489 7.28 15.84 -35.46
N GLN A 490 7.19 16.98 -36.16
CA GLN A 490 8.32 17.57 -36.88
C GLN A 490 9.45 18.03 -35.95
N ALA A 491 9.16 18.20 -34.65
CA ALA A 491 10.19 18.51 -33.67
C ALA A 491 11.28 17.41 -33.63
N PRO A 492 12.58 17.77 -33.62
CA PRO A 492 13.65 16.79 -33.53
C PRO A 492 13.58 15.97 -32.23
N ALA A 493 13.30 16.66 -31.11
CA ALA A 493 13.09 16.08 -29.80
C ALA A 493 11.60 15.85 -29.55
N CYS A 494 11.09 14.71 -29.99
CA CYS A 494 9.72 14.26 -29.70
C CYS A 494 9.74 13.10 -28.71
N HIS A 495 8.83 13.15 -27.73
CA HIS A 495 8.69 12.07 -26.76
C HIS A 495 7.98 10.85 -27.38
N GLU A 496 8.28 9.64 -26.91
CA GLU A 496 7.70 8.40 -27.46
C GLU A 496 6.16 8.40 -27.45
N ASN A 497 5.53 8.87 -26.36
CA ASN A 497 4.08 8.97 -26.29
C ASN A 497 3.49 9.90 -27.37
N MET A 498 4.23 10.93 -27.81
CA MET A 498 3.81 11.77 -28.93
C MET A 498 3.82 10.98 -30.25
N VAL A 499 4.85 10.13 -30.45
CA VAL A 499 4.94 9.23 -31.60
C VAL A 499 3.81 8.21 -31.61
N LYS A 500 3.40 7.69 -30.44
CA LYS A 500 2.25 6.78 -30.32
C LYS A 500 0.94 7.47 -30.73
N VAL A 501 0.65 8.64 -30.15
CA VAL A 501 -0.56 9.42 -30.46
C VAL A 501 -0.58 9.82 -31.93
N GLY A 502 0.52 10.37 -32.44
CA GLY A 502 0.60 10.79 -33.83
C GLY A 502 0.57 9.62 -34.81
N GLY A 503 1.18 8.49 -34.49
CA GLY A 503 1.11 7.28 -35.32
C GLY A 503 -0.32 6.76 -35.47
N TYR A 504 -1.10 6.74 -34.37
CA TYR A 504 -2.49 6.32 -34.42
C TYR A 504 -3.37 7.35 -35.16
N ILE A 505 -3.30 8.63 -34.78
CA ILE A 505 -4.13 9.70 -35.38
C ILE A 505 -3.86 9.85 -36.88
N LEU A 506 -2.58 9.83 -37.31
CA LEU A 506 -2.25 9.91 -38.74
C LEU A 506 -2.66 8.64 -39.49
N GLY A 507 -2.56 7.47 -38.85
CA GLY A 507 -3.00 6.21 -39.44
C GLY A 507 -4.51 6.16 -39.75
N GLU A 508 -5.35 6.80 -38.93
CA GLU A 508 -6.80 6.91 -39.18
C GLU A 508 -7.16 8.11 -40.08
N PHE A 509 -6.65 9.30 -39.74
CA PHE A 509 -7.14 10.58 -40.27
C PHE A 509 -6.13 11.30 -41.18
N GLY A 510 -5.06 10.62 -41.62
CA GLY A 510 -4.05 11.20 -42.50
C GLY A 510 -4.61 11.67 -43.85
N ASN A 511 -5.72 11.07 -44.29
CA ASN A 511 -6.46 11.45 -45.51
C ASN A 511 -7.00 12.89 -45.46
N LEU A 512 -7.42 13.38 -44.28
CA LEU A 512 -7.97 14.72 -44.11
C LEU A 512 -6.95 15.84 -44.34
N ILE A 513 -5.66 15.56 -44.13
CA ILE A 513 -4.56 16.52 -44.29
C ILE A 513 -3.71 16.26 -45.55
N ALA A 514 -4.03 15.23 -46.34
CA ALA A 514 -3.26 14.85 -47.52
C ALA A 514 -3.33 15.87 -48.67
N GLY A 515 -4.32 16.77 -48.67
CA GLY A 515 -4.49 17.81 -49.68
C GLY A 515 -3.49 18.97 -49.57
N ASP A 516 -2.79 19.13 -48.45
CA ASP A 516 -1.74 20.15 -48.28
C ASP A 516 -0.39 19.55 -48.74
N PRO A 517 0.35 20.20 -49.66
CA PRO A 517 1.66 19.72 -50.12
C PRO A 517 2.67 19.51 -48.99
N ARG A 518 2.55 20.24 -47.87
CA ARG A 518 3.43 20.08 -46.70
C ARG A 518 3.17 18.80 -45.91
N SER A 519 1.99 18.22 -46.03
CA SER A 519 1.56 16.98 -45.37
C SER A 519 1.13 15.92 -46.38
N SER A 520 1.79 15.88 -47.54
CA SER A 520 1.57 14.81 -48.52
C SER A 520 1.80 13.43 -47.88
N PRO A 521 1.12 12.37 -48.37
CA PRO A 521 1.22 11.02 -47.79
C PRO A 521 2.66 10.51 -47.65
N LEU A 522 3.52 10.81 -48.62
CA LEU A 522 4.94 10.44 -48.57
C LEU A 522 5.69 11.17 -47.45
N VAL A 523 5.39 12.45 -47.20
CA VAL A 523 5.98 13.22 -46.09
C VAL A 523 5.49 12.68 -44.75
N GLN A 524 4.19 12.37 -44.63
CA GLN A 524 3.64 11.76 -43.41
C GLN A 524 4.33 10.42 -43.10
N PHE A 525 4.47 9.54 -44.09
CA PHE A 525 5.17 8.27 -43.94
C PHE A 525 6.64 8.46 -43.55
N ASN A 526 7.38 9.31 -44.28
CA ASN A 526 8.81 9.55 -44.00
C ASN A 526 9.03 10.12 -42.59
N LEU A 527 8.13 10.98 -42.12
CA LEU A 527 8.19 11.52 -40.76
C LEU A 527 8.07 10.41 -39.71
N LEU A 528 7.05 9.55 -39.83
CA LEU A 528 6.87 8.41 -38.91
C LEU A 528 8.04 7.42 -39.01
N HIS A 529 8.51 7.13 -40.22
CA HIS A 529 9.61 6.19 -40.46
C HIS A 529 10.95 6.69 -39.91
N SER A 530 11.20 8.01 -39.94
CA SER A 530 12.39 8.60 -39.33
C SER A 530 12.47 8.36 -37.81
N LYS A 531 11.31 8.27 -37.14
CA LYS A 531 11.21 8.06 -35.68
C LYS A 531 11.10 6.58 -35.30
N PHE A 532 10.68 5.72 -36.23
CA PHE A 532 10.42 4.29 -36.01
C PHE A 532 11.58 3.55 -35.34
N HIS A 533 12.81 3.73 -35.85
CA HIS A 533 13.97 2.94 -35.43
C HIS A 533 14.45 3.23 -34.00
N LEU A 534 14.12 4.42 -33.48
CA LEU A 534 14.58 4.90 -32.17
C LEU A 534 13.54 4.68 -31.06
N CYS A 535 12.36 4.17 -31.41
CA CYS A 535 11.24 3.97 -30.48
C CYS A 535 11.21 2.54 -29.91
N SER A 536 10.53 2.39 -28.76
CA SER A 536 10.30 1.09 -28.14
C SER A 536 9.52 0.11 -29.02
N VAL A 537 9.55 -1.18 -28.67
CA VAL A 537 8.77 -2.26 -29.30
C VAL A 537 7.28 -1.91 -29.49
N PRO A 538 6.51 -1.52 -28.44
CA PRO A 538 5.09 -1.25 -28.61
C PRO A 538 4.80 -0.08 -29.57
N THR A 539 5.67 0.94 -29.59
CA THR A 539 5.55 2.06 -30.53
C THR A 539 5.80 1.60 -31.96
N ARG A 540 6.81 0.77 -32.19
CA ARG A 540 7.08 0.19 -33.52
C ARG A 540 5.91 -0.68 -33.99
N ALA A 541 5.34 -1.49 -33.09
CA ALA A 541 4.17 -2.32 -33.42
C ALA A 541 2.96 -1.46 -33.84
N LEU A 542 2.73 -0.35 -33.13
CA LEU A 542 1.67 0.62 -33.46
C LEU A 542 1.91 1.30 -34.82
N LEU A 543 3.15 1.71 -35.10
CA LEU A 543 3.51 2.33 -36.38
C LEU A 543 3.38 1.37 -37.56
N LEU A 544 3.65 0.07 -37.38
CA LEU A 544 3.38 -0.94 -38.43
C LEU A 544 1.88 -1.00 -38.78
N SER A 545 1.00 -0.86 -37.79
CA SER A 545 -0.45 -0.78 -38.02
C SER A 545 -0.83 0.52 -38.73
N ALA A 546 -0.17 1.64 -38.44
CA ALA A 546 -0.36 2.88 -39.21
C ALA A 546 0.12 2.74 -40.66
N TYR A 547 1.23 2.03 -40.90
CA TYR A 547 1.76 1.80 -42.24
C TYR A 547 0.83 0.98 -43.12
N ILE A 548 0.22 -0.09 -42.59
CA ILE A 548 -0.75 -0.87 -43.38
C ILE A 548 -2.02 -0.05 -43.67
N LYS A 549 -2.44 0.84 -42.76
CA LYS A 549 -3.52 1.81 -43.02
C LYS A 549 -3.15 2.83 -44.10
N PHE A 550 -1.90 3.33 -44.12
CA PHE A 550 -1.43 4.18 -45.21
C PHE A 550 -1.44 3.47 -46.57
N ILE A 551 -1.19 2.16 -46.63
CA ILE A 551 -1.35 1.40 -47.88
C ILE A 551 -2.81 1.41 -48.35
N ASN A 552 -3.77 1.33 -47.43
CA ASN A 552 -5.21 1.40 -47.74
C ASN A 552 -5.62 2.80 -48.21
N LEU A 553 -5.21 3.83 -47.45
CA LEU A 553 -5.59 5.22 -47.69
C LEU A 553 -4.91 5.82 -48.93
N PHE A 554 -3.65 5.46 -49.19
CA PHE A 554 -2.81 6.09 -50.20
C PHE A 554 -2.12 5.05 -51.09
N PRO A 555 -2.70 4.72 -52.26
CA PRO A 555 -2.09 3.77 -53.19
C PRO A 555 -0.67 4.16 -53.65
N GLU A 556 -0.34 5.44 -53.63
CA GLU A 556 0.97 5.99 -54.03
C GLU A 556 2.12 5.63 -53.07
N THR A 557 1.86 5.45 -51.78
CA THR A 557 2.89 5.07 -50.79
C THR A 557 3.03 3.55 -50.65
N LYS A 558 2.19 2.77 -51.34
CA LYS A 558 2.18 1.31 -51.23
C LYS A 558 3.54 0.67 -51.51
N ALA A 559 4.21 1.08 -52.57
CA ALA A 559 5.48 0.47 -52.98
C ALA A 559 6.59 0.65 -51.93
N THR A 560 6.74 1.86 -51.39
CA THR A 560 7.76 2.19 -50.39
C THR A 560 7.47 1.51 -49.05
N ILE A 561 6.21 1.48 -48.61
CA ILE A 561 5.82 0.82 -47.37
C ILE A 561 6.02 -0.70 -47.47
N GLN A 562 5.66 -1.31 -48.61
CA GLN A 562 5.89 -2.74 -48.83
C GLN A 562 7.37 -3.12 -48.83
N GLU A 563 8.25 -2.25 -49.32
CA GLU A 563 9.70 -2.45 -49.23
C GLU A 563 10.15 -2.48 -47.76
N VAL A 564 9.68 -1.54 -46.93
CA VAL A 564 9.97 -1.50 -45.49
C VAL A 564 9.42 -2.73 -44.75
N LEU A 565 8.20 -3.17 -45.07
CA LEU A 565 7.63 -4.40 -44.49
C LEU A 565 8.38 -5.66 -44.94
N ARG A 566 9.00 -5.63 -46.12
CA ARG A 566 9.80 -6.73 -46.67
C ARG A 566 11.24 -6.75 -46.14
N CYS A 567 11.73 -5.68 -45.52
CA CYS A 567 13.07 -5.64 -44.98
C CYS A 567 13.33 -6.75 -43.96
N ASP A 568 14.52 -7.35 -44.04
CA ASP A 568 14.92 -8.46 -43.16
C ASP A 568 14.92 -8.05 -41.68
N SER A 569 15.17 -6.78 -41.38
CA SER A 569 15.11 -6.22 -40.01
C SER A 569 13.70 -6.29 -39.38
N GLN A 570 12.65 -6.39 -40.20
CA GLN A 570 11.26 -6.49 -39.76
C GLN A 570 10.79 -7.94 -39.78
N ILE A 571 11.07 -8.70 -40.85
CA ILE A 571 10.63 -10.10 -40.99
C ILE A 571 11.37 -11.04 -40.03
N ARG A 572 12.67 -10.82 -39.79
CA ARG A 572 13.51 -11.63 -38.90
C ARG A 572 13.74 -10.94 -37.56
N ASN A 573 12.80 -10.10 -37.15
CA ASN A 573 12.89 -9.46 -35.84
C ASN A 573 12.80 -10.53 -34.74
N SER A 574 13.60 -10.39 -33.69
CA SER A 574 13.57 -11.29 -32.53
C SER A 574 12.29 -11.11 -31.70
N ASP A 575 11.62 -9.97 -31.82
CA ASP A 575 10.37 -9.68 -31.14
C ASP A 575 9.17 -10.22 -31.92
N VAL A 576 8.38 -11.08 -31.27
CA VAL A 576 7.27 -11.82 -31.89
C VAL A 576 6.17 -10.88 -32.37
N GLU A 577 5.86 -9.80 -31.64
CA GLU A 577 4.81 -8.86 -32.02
C GLU A 577 5.17 -8.12 -33.31
N LEU A 578 6.42 -7.64 -33.41
CA LEU A 578 6.91 -6.95 -34.61
C LEU A 578 7.00 -7.89 -35.81
N GLN A 579 7.50 -9.11 -35.59
CA GLN A 579 7.60 -10.12 -36.64
C GLN A 579 6.21 -10.49 -37.18
N GLN A 580 5.26 -10.78 -36.30
CA GLN A 580 3.90 -11.15 -36.67
C GLN A 580 3.24 -10.04 -37.49
N ARG A 581 3.27 -8.79 -36.99
CA ARG A 581 2.72 -7.61 -37.69
C ARG A 581 3.36 -7.39 -39.05
N ALA A 582 4.70 -7.47 -39.16
CA ALA A 582 5.40 -7.25 -40.42
C ALA A 582 5.04 -8.33 -41.46
N VAL A 583 5.04 -9.60 -41.07
CA VAL A 583 4.74 -10.73 -41.96
C VAL A 583 3.27 -10.71 -42.40
N GLU A 584 2.33 -10.51 -41.47
CA GLU A 584 0.90 -10.51 -41.80
C GLU A 584 0.53 -9.32 -42.67
N TYR A 585 1.03 -8.10 -42.38
CA TYR A 585 0.77 -6.91 -43.18
C TYR A 585 1.42 -6.97 -44.56
N LEU A 586 2.59 -7.59 -44.68
CA LEU A 586 3.20 -7.84 -45.99
C LEU A 586 2.35 -8.79 -46.83
N LYS A 587 1.85 -9.87 -46.23
CA LYS A 587 0.98 -10.83 -46.93
C LYS A 587 -0.36 -10.22 -47.29
N LEU A 588 -0.97 -9.48 -46.37
CA LEU A 588 -2.24 -8.80 -46.58
C LEU A 588 -2.14 -7.77 -47.71
N SER A 589 -1.09 -6.95 -47.73
CA SER A 589 -0.90 -5.94 -48.80
C SER A 589 -0.53 -6.52 -50.17
N SER A 590 0.05 -7.73 -50.22
CA SER A 590 0.52 -8.38 -51.45
C SER A 590 -0.50 -9.32 -52.09
N ILE A 591 -1.35 -9.97 -51.29
CA ILE A 591 -2.23 -11.06 -51.74
C ILE A 591 -3.70 -10.63 -51.78
N ALA A 592 -4.14 -9.75 -50.87
CA ALA A 592 -5.55 -9.36 -50.80
C ALA A 592 -5.95 -8.45 -51.97
N SER A 593 -7.19 -8.59 -52.45
CA SER A 593 -7.79 -7.62 -53.37
C SER A 593 -7.98 -6.27 -52.68
N THR A 594 -8.07 -5.19 -53.47
CA THR A 594 -8.31 -3.84 -52.95
C THR A 594 -9.57 -3.76 -52.10
N ASP A 595 -10.62 -4.48 -52.51
CA ASP A 595 -11.91 -4.46 -51.80
C ASP A 595 -11.81 -5.15 -50.43
N VAL A 596 -11.11 -6.28 -50.34
CA VAL A 596 -10.88 -6.97 -49.06
C VAL A 596 -9.99 -6.13 -48.15
N LEU A 597 -8.97 -5.48 -48.71
CA LEU A 597 -8.07 -4.62 -47.96
C LEU A 597 -8.80 -3.38 -47.41
N ALA A 598 -9.69 -2.80 -48.22
CA ALA A 598 -10.55 -1.70 -47.80
C ALA A 598 -11.46 -2.12 -46.64
N THR A 599 -12.19 -3.24 -46.76
CA THR A 599 -13.10 -3.73 -45.71
C THR A 599 -12.40 -4.08 -44.41
N VAL A 600 -11.22 -4.70 -44.46
CA VAL A 600 -10.47 -5.08 -43.25
C VAL A 600 -9.87 -3.86 -42.55
N LEU A 601 -9.52 -2.82 -43.30
CA LEU A 601 -8.87 -1.61 -42.80
C LEU A 601 -9.80 -0.39 -42.85
N GLU A 602 -11.11 -0.64 -42.71
CA GLU A 602 -12.12 0.41 -42.56
C GLU A 602 -11.85 1.28 -41.33
N GLU A 603 -12.47 2.47 -41.34
CA GLU A 603 -12.40 3.39 -40.23
C GLU A 603 -12.92 2.73 -38.94
N MET A 604 -12.18 2.91 -37.85
CA MET A 604 -12.52 2.27 -36.58
C MET A 604 -13.85 2.82 -36.05
N PRO A 605 -14.79 1.96 -35.61
CA PRO A 605 -16.03 2.44 -34.99
C PRO A 605 -15.74 3.20 -33.69
N PRO A 606 -16.63 4.12 -33.29
CA PRO A 606 -16.44 4.90 -32.07
C PRO A 606 -16.37 3.99 -30.83
N PHE A 607 -15.55 4.39 -29.87
CA PHE A 607 -15.41 3.66 -28.62
C PHE A 607 -16.69 3.80 -27.77
N PRO A 608 -17.11 2.74 -27.06
CA PRO A 608 -18.22 2.83 -26.12
C PRO A 608 -17.88 3.78 -24.97
N GLU A 609 -18.89 4.48 -24.45
CA GLU A 609 -18.73 5.35 -23.28
C GLU A 609 -18.31 4.51 -22.07
N ARG A 610 -17.15 4.83 -21.50
CA ARG A 610 -16.61 4.21 -20.28
C ARG A 610 -16.39 5.28 -19.23
N GLU A 611 -16.55 4.93 -17.96
CA GLU A 611 -16.10 5.77 -16.85
C GLU A 611 -14.63 6.14 -17.03
N SER A 612 -14.26 7.41 -16.77
CA SER A 612 -12.91 7.92 -17.04
C SER A 612 -11.86 7.10 -16.28
N SER A 613 -11.10 6.28 -17.02
CA SER A 613 -10.02 5.45 -16.49
C SER A 613 -8.94 6.26 -15.77
N ILE A 614 -8.78 7.53 -16.15
CA ILE A 614 -7.87 8.51 -15.54
C ILE A 614 -8.29 8.83 -14.10
N LEU A 615 -9.60 9.02 -13.84
CA LEU A 615 -10.13 9.25 -12.48
C LEU A 615 -9.94 8.02 -11.60
N ALA A 616 -10.20 6.82 -12.14
CA ALA A 616 -9.98 5.57 -11.42
C ALA A 616 -8.51 5.38 -11.02
N LYS A 617 -7.56 5.82 -11.85
CA LYS A 617 -6.13 5.80 -11.52
C LYS A 617 -5.77 6.81 -10.43
N LEU A 618 -6.30 8.03 -10.48
CA LEU A 618 -6.09 9.01 -9.43
C LEU A 618 -6.59 8.51 -8.07
N LYS A 619 -7.77 7.87 -8.03
CA LYS A 619 -8.33 7.25 -6.81
C LYS A 619 -7.43 6.14 -6.27
N LYS A 620 -6.91 5.26 -7.13
CA LYS A 620 -5.96 4.21 -6.73
C LYS A 620 -4.65 4.79 -6.18
N LYS A 621 -4.19 5.92 -6.72
CA LYS A 621 -2.93 6.56 -6.32
C LYS A 621 -3.02 7.30 -4.99
N LYS A 622 -4.16 7.94 -4.66
CA LYS A 622 -4.34 8.68 -3.40
C LYS A 622 -4.64 7.79 -2.18
N GLY A 623 -4.91 6.50 -2.37
CA GLY A 623 -5.19 5.55 -1.29
C GLY A 623 -6.53 5.81 -0.57
N PRO A 624 -7.07 4.83 0.18
CA PRO A 624 -8.41 4.91 0.77
C PRO A 624 -8.56 5.88 1.97
N GLY A 625 -7.56 6.73 2.26
CA GLY A 625 -7.56 7.65 3.41
C GLY A 625 -7.67 9.14 3.07
N ALA A 626 -7.72 9.50 1.78
CA ALA A 626 -7.76 10.89 1.31
C ALA A 626 -8.99 11.16 0.42
N VAL A 627 -10.11 10.47 0.69
CA VAL A 627 -11.39 10.74 0.05
C VAL A 627 -11.96 11.99 0.70
N SER A 628 -11.87 13.13 0.01
CA SER A 628 -12.72 14.28 0.27
C SER A 628 -14.18 13.85 0.14
N VAL A 629 -15.04 14.43 0.97
CA VAL A 629 -16.47 14.13 1.21
C VAL A 629 -17.37 14.26 -0.05
N THR A 630 -16.78 14.51 -1.21
CA THR A 630 -17.43 14.87 -2.47
C THR A 630 -18.31 13.78 -3.10
N GLU A 631 -18.23 12.52 -2.66
CA GLU A 631 -18.95 11.40 -3.33
C GLU A 631 -20.14 10.84 -2.55
N LEU A 632 -20.48 11.38 -1.37
CA LEU A 632 -21.68 10.94 -0.61
C LEU A 632 -22.96 11.68 -1.02
N GLU A 633 -22.88 12.75 -1.80
CA GLU A 633 -24.06 13.55 -2.19
C GLU A 633 -24.60 13.23 -3.59
N ASP A 634 -23.77 12.81 -4.55
CA ASP A 634 -24.24 12.50 -5.92
C ASP A 634 -25.08 11.20 -5.99
N SER A 635 -24.89 10.24 -5.08
CA SER A 635 -25.73 9.04 -5.02
C SER A 635 -27.09 9.25 -4.35
N LYS A 636 -27.40 10.45 -3.85
CA LYS A 636 -28.67 10.76 -3.15
C LYS A 636 -29.60 11.70 -3.92
N ARG A 637 -29.21 12.23 -5.08
CA ARG A 637 -30.03 13.20 -5.85
C ARG A 637 -30.86 12.60 -6.99
N GLU A 638 -30.73 11.31 -7.30
CA GLU A 638 -31.68 10.60 -8.19
C GLU A 638 -32.65 9.71 -7.38
N GLY A 639 -33.63 10.35 -6.76
CA GLY A 639 -34.68 9.67 -6.01
C GLY A 639 -35.86 10.59 -5.76
N GLY A 640 -36.66 10.82 -6.82
CA GLY A 640 -37.84 11.68 -6.79
C GLY A 640 -38.93 11.19 -7.75
N GLU A 641 -39.84 10.40 -7.19
CA GLU A 641 -41.19 9.95 -7.60
C GLU A 641 -41.83 10.46 -8.90
N LEU A 642 -42.32 9.52 -9.73
CA LEU A 642 -43.60 9.64 -10.47
C LEU A 642 -44.23 8.24 -10.56
N ASN A 643 -45.45 8.11 -10.05
CA ASN A 643 -46.20 6.86 -9.89
C ASN A 643 -47.34 6.76 -10.93
N GLY A 644 -47.52 5.59 -11.54
CA GLY A 644 -48.82 5.07 -11.97
C GLY A 644 -49.19 5.06 -13.47
N GLY A 645 -49.23 3.87 -14.08
CA GLY A 645 -50.34 3.50 -14.97
C GLY A 645 -50.05 2.90 -16.35
N VAL A 646 -50.21 1.56 -16.41
CA VAL A 646 -50.77 0.74 -17.51
C VAL A 646 -49.90 0.42 -18.74
N SER A 647 -49.59 -0.87 -18.84
CA SER A 647 -49.06 -1.62 -19.98
C SER A 647 -50.07 -1.72 -21.13
N TYR A 648 -49.61 -1.61 -22.38
CA TYR A 648 -50.02 -2.49 -23.48
C TYR A 648 -48.89 -2.65 -24.51
N VAL A 649 -48.58 -3.91 -24.78
CA VAL A 649 -47.60 -4.46 -25.72
C VAL A 649 -48.26 -4.64 -27.08
N PHE A 650 -47.57 -4.32 -28.18
CA PHE A 650 -47.59 -4.99 -29.50
C PHE A 650 -46.52 -4.30 -30.37
N GLN A 651 -45.75 -4.90 -31.26
CA GLN A 651 -45.29 -6.26 -31.56
C GLN A 651 -44.21 -6.05 -32.64
N SER A 652 -43.08 -6.76 -32.60
CA SER A 652 -42.37 -7.14 -33.83
C SER A 652 -41.60 -8.45 -33.64
N THR A 653 -41.72 -9.25 -34.68
CA THR A 653 -41.52 -10.71 -34.84
C THR A 653 -40.08 -11.23 -34.70
N PRO A 654 -39.88 -12.52 -34.32
CA PRO A 654 -38.55 -13.11 -34.09
C PRO A 654 -38.10 -14.14 -35.16
N SER A 655 -36.78 -14.26 -35.37
CA SER A 655 -35.98 -15.49 -35.64
C SER A 655 -34.63 -15.18 -36.33
N PRO A 656 -33.60 -16.05 -36.23
CA PRO A 656 -33.12 -16.82 -35.07
C PRO A 656 -31.56 -16.75 -34.97
N SER A 657 -30.86 -17.15 -33.89
CA SER A 657 -30.99 -18.37 -33.08
C SER A 657 -30.13 -18.27 -31.80
N ALA A 658 -30.38 -18.93 -30.66
CA ALA A 658 -31.58 -19.27 -29.89
C ALA A 658 -31.09 -19.86 -28.55
N ASP A 659 -31.28 -19.08 -27.48
CA ASP A 659 -31.60 -19.39 -26.07
C ASP A 659 -31.12 -20.66 -25.32
N LEU A 660 -30.40 -20.37 -24.21
CA LEU A 660 -30.76 -20.54 -22.79
C LEU A 660 -31.68 -21.69 -22.30
N LEU A 661 -31.21 -22.29 -21.21
CA LEU A 661 -31.68 -23.43 -20.39
C LEU A 661 -33.08 -23.26 -19.72
N GLY A 662 -33.85 -24.37 -19.58
CA GLY A 662 -34.88 -24.46 -18.51
C GLY A 662 -36.06 -25.46 -18.59
N ILE A 663 -35.80 -26.77 -18.36
CA ILE A 663 -36.58 -27.74 -17.52
C ILE A 663 -38.10 -27.95 -17.77
N ARG A 664 -38.54 -29.19 -18.11
CA ARG A 664 -39.56 -30.04 -17.39
C ARG A 664 -39.57 -31.53 -17.87
N SER A 665 -39.17 -32.42 -16.95
CA SER A 665 -39.67 -33.79 -16.64
C SER A 665 -40.24 -34.73 -17.73
N SER A 666 -39.52 -35.82 -18.04
CA SER A 666 -39.97 -37.23 -17.92
C SER A 666 -38.80 -38.21 -18.18
N ALA A 667 -38.66 -39.24 -17.35
CA ALA A 667 -37.75 -40.40 -17.55
C ALA A 667 -38.55 -41.55 -18.25
N PRO A 668 -37.99 -42.74 -18.61
CA PRO A 668 -36.62 -43.25 -18.47
C PRO A 668 -36.04 -44.03 -19.69
N ALA A 669 -34.79 -44.52 -19.50
CA ALA A 669 -34.18 -45.76 -20.02
C ALA A 669 -33.45 -45.76 -21.38
N GLY A 670 -32.20 -46.25 -21.35
CA GLY A 670 -31.62 -47.07 -22.43
C GLY A 670 -30.23 -46.68 -22.96
N THR A 671 -29.21 -47.40 -22.50
CA THR A 671 -28.02 -47.90 -23.26
C THR A 671 -26.96 -46.92 -23.82
N ALA A 672 -25.74 -47.06 -23.30
CA ALA A 672 -24.44 -46.67 -23.89
C ALA A 672 -24.05 -47.60 -25.09
N PRO A 673 -22.86 -47.51 -25.74
CA PRO A 673 -21.71 -46.58 -25.59
C PRO A 673 -21.01 -46.07 -26.89
N ALA A 674 -19.99 -45.20 -26.69
CA ALA A 674 -18.65 -45.17 -27.31
C ALA A 674 -18.19 -44.01 -28.25
N SER A 675 -17.12 -43.35 -27.77
CA SER A 675 -15.91 -42.79 -28.41
C SER A 675 -15.92 -41.49 -29.26
N ALA A 676 -15.42 -40.40 -28.64
CA ALA A 676 -14.42 -39.41 -29.10
C ALA A 676 -14.61 -38.12 -28.25
N GLY A 677 -13.65 -37.42 -27.67
CA GLY A 677 -12.19 -37.45 -27.58
C GLY A 677 -11.81 -36.15 -26.84
N ASN A 678 -11.11 -36.25 -25.71
CA ASN A 678 -10.76 -35.13 -24.83
C ASN A 678 -9.70 -34.22 -25.47
N LEU A 679 -9.89 -32.91 -25.42
CA LEU A 679 -8.87 -31.91 -25.77
C LEU A 679 -8.50 -31.11 -24.49
N LEU A 680 -7.19 -30.94 -24.28
CA LEU A 680 -6.52 -30.07 -23.27
C LEU A 680 -6.03 -30.71 -21.96
N VAL A 681 -5.22 -31.77 -22.06
CA VAL A 681 -4.16 -32.05 -21.08
C VAL A 681 -2.89 -32.42 -21.85
N ASP A 682 -2.16 -31.43 -22.40
CA ASP A 682 -0.83 -31.70 -22.97
C ASP A 682 0.07 -30.44 -23.17
N VAL A 683 0.35 -29.68 -22.09
CA VAL A 683 1.30 -28.54 -22.15
C VAL A 683 2.36 -28.55 -21.02
N PHE A 684 2.33 -29.49 -20.07
CA PHE A 684 3.24 -29.47 -18.91
C PHE A 684 4.11 -30.71 -18.72
N SER A 685 4.21 -31.61 -19.71
CA SER A 685 5.11 -32.77 -19.62
C SER A 685 6.11 -32.78 -20.78
N GLU A 686 7.35 -32.38 -20.53
CA GLU A 686 8.51 -32.73 -21.36
C GLU A 686 9.34 -33.81 -20.64
N ALA A 687 9.82 -34.77 -21.44
CA ALA A 687 10.19 -36.12 -21.06
C ALA A 687 11.62 -36.30 -20.50
N GLY A 688 11.79 -37.35 -19.68
CA GLY A 688 13.07 -37.96 -19.27
C GLY A 688 12.83 -39.36 -18.70
N PRO A 689 13.76 -40.33 -18.87
CA PRO A 689 13.42 -41.72 -19.18
C PRO A 689 13.06 -42.61 -17.98
N ALA A 690 12.24 -43.61 -18.28
CA ALA A 690 11.67 -44.61 -17.38
C ALA A 690 12.70 -45.59 -16.77
N ALA A 691 12.45 -45.97 -15.52
CA ALA A 691 12.93 -47.22 -14.91
C ALA A 691 11.80 -47.83 -14.04
N PRO A 692 11.76 -49.17 -13.87
CA PRO A 692 10.53 -49.93 -13.92
C PRO A 692 9.86 -50.18 -12.55
N SER A 693 8.59 -50.52 -12.66
CA SER A 693 7.62 -50.89 -11.63
C SER A 693 7.99 -52.14 -10.81
N ALA A 694 7.66 -52.09 -9.52
CA ALA A 694 7.34 -53.28 -8.74
C ALA A 694 6.12 -52.97 -7.84
N ALA A 695 5.10 -53.81 -7.99
CA ALA A 695 3.81 -53.74 -7.33
C ALA A 695 3.89 -54.16 -5.85
N VAL A 696 2.77 -53.96 -5.13
CA VAL A 696 2.01 -54.99 -4.39
C VAL A 696 1.44 -54.45 -3.06
N ASN A 697 0.10 -54.55 -2.98
CA ASN A 697 -0.81 -54.68 -1.83
C ASN A 697 -1.39 -53.46 -1.08
N ASP A 698 -2.66 -53.24 -1.42
CA ASP A 698 -3.80 -52.83 -0.58
C ASP A 698 -4.02 -53.78 0.61
N ASP A 699 -4.20 -53.23 1.80
CA ASP A 699 -5.22 -53.65 2.79
C ASP A 699 -5.08 -52.84 4.10
N GLY A 700 -6.21 -52.34 4.63
CA GLY A 700 -6.44 -52.35 6.07
C GLY A 700 -6.70 -51.04 6.81
N PHE A 701 -7.99 -50.73 6.94
CA PHE A 701 -8.68 -50.30 8.17
C PHE A 701 -8.64 -48.83 8.65
N LEU A 702 -9.86 -48.28 8.62
CA LEU A 702 -10.37 -47.11 9.35
C LEU A 702 -10.24 -47.28 10.87
N SER A 703 -9.71 -46.26 11.55
CA SER A 703 -10.02 -46.03 12.97
C SER A 703 -10.22 -44.53 13.23
N SER A 704 -11.44 -44.23 13.66
CA SER A 704 -11.95 -42.95 14.13
C SER A 704 -11.26 -42.46 15.40
N ALA A 705 -10.81 -41.20 15.40
CA ALA A 705 -10.49 -40.40 16.59
C ALA A 705 -10.93 -38.93 16.35
N PRO A 706 -11.35 -38.19 17.40
CA PRO A 706 -12.02 -36.88 17.28
C PRO A 706 -11.05 -35.76 16.85
N PRO A 707 -11.55 -34.62 16.31
CA PRO A 707 -10.68 -33.58 15.78
C PRO A 707 -10.03 -32.77 16.92
N SER A 708 -8.71 -32.84 17.02
CA SER A 708 -7.89 -31.91 17.82
C SER A 708 -7.62 -30.63 17.01
N GLU A 709 -7.85 -29.47 17.63
CA GLU A 709 -7.60 -28.13 17.07
C GLU A 709 -6.12 -27.71 17.13
N ASP A 710 -5.21 -28.54 16.60
CA ASP A 710 -3.81 -28.15 16.36
C ASP A 710 -3.53 -28.06 14.85
N PRO A 711 -2.73 -27.10 14.36
CA PRO A 711 -2.33 -27.06 12.96
C PRO A 711 -1.50 -28.31 12.63
N ALA A 712 -1.98 -29.09 11.65
CA ALA A 712 -1.29 -30.27 11.17
C ALA A 712 0.12 -29.91 10.66
N PRO A 713 1.14 -30.74 10.93
CA PRO A 713 2.48 -30.53 10.39
C PRO A 713 2.47 -30.58 8.85
N PRO A 714 3.35 -29.83 8.17
CA PRO A 714 3.40 -29.81 6.70
C PRO A 714 3.71 -31.20 6.12
N LEU A 715 3.05 -31.55 5.02
CA LEU A 715 3.19 -32.82 4.31
C LEU A 715 4.61 -32.96 3.69
N SER A 716 5.30 -34.09 3.93
CA SER A 716 6.71 -34.26 3.52
C SER A 716 6.95 -34.32 2.00
N GLU A 717 5.96 -34.76 1.21
CA GLU A 717 6.07 -34.81 -0.26
C GLU A 717 6.07 -33.41 -0.92
N ALA A 718 5.55 -32.38 -0.24
CA ALA A 718 5.49 -31.01 -0.77
C ALA A 718 6.85 -30.28 -0.72
N ASP A 719 7.76 -30.68 0.18
CA ASP A 719 9.05 -30.02 0.35
C ASP A 719 10.03 -30.35 -0.80
N GLU A 720 9.94 -31.54 -1.44
CA GLU A 720 10.75 -31.87 -2.62
C GLU A 720 10.33 -31.09 -3.88
N LEU A 721 9.03 -30.82 -4.03
CA LEU A 721 8.51 -30.03 -5.14
C LEU A 721 8.82 -28.53 -4.98
N LEU A 722 8.86 -28.04 -3.74
CA LEU A 722 9.21 -26.66 -3.42
C LEU A 722 10.60 -26.27 -3.95
N ASN A 723 11.57 -27.19 -3.83
CA ASN A 723 12.94 -26.96 -4.27
C ASN A 723 13.03 -26.69 -5.78
N LYS A 724 12.13 -27.25 -6.60
CA LYS A 724 12.13 -27.00 -8.07
C LYS A 724 11.79 -25.55 -8.41
N PHE A 725 11.03 -24.87 -7.55
CA PHE A 725 10.62 -23.48 -7.76
C PHE A 725 11.67 -22.44 -7.37
N VAL A 726 12.85 -22.84 -6.86
CA VAL A 726 13.96 -21.91 -6.63
C VAL A 726 14.44 -21.31 -7.98
N CYS A 727 14.58 -22.17 -9.00
CA CYS A 727 15.02 -21.79 -10.35
C CYS A 727 13.87 -21.71 -11.39
N LYS A 728 12.64 -22.11 -11.03
CA LYS A 728 11.45 -22.04 -11.91
C LYS A 728 10.41 -21.07 -11.36
N ASN A 729 9.61 -20.50 -12.26
CA ASN A 729 8.58 -19.51 -11.90
C ASN A 729 7.15 -20.03 -12.12
N ASN A 730 7.00 -21.22 -12.68
CA ASN A 730 5.72 -21.84 -12.97
C ASN A 730 5.78 -23.37 -12.83
N GLY A 731 4.67 -23.98 -12.44
CA GLY A 731 4.53 -25.42 -12.28
C GLY A 731 3.42 -25.81 -11.30
N VAL A 732 3.29 -27.11 -11.04
CA VAL A 732 2.37 -27.66 -10.03
C VAL A 732 3.09 -27.71 -8.68
N LEU A 733 2.55 -27.01 -7.67
CA LEU A 733 3.10 -27.02 -6.30
C LEU A 733 2.63 -28.26 -5.53
N PHE A 734 1.36 -28.63 -5.70
CA PHE A 734 0.75 -29.72 -4.96
C PHE A 734 -0.34 -30.38 -5.79
N GLU A 735 -0.44 -31.69 -5.72
CA GLU A 735 -1.47 -32.46 -6.39
C GLU A 735 -1.85 -33.68 -5.56
N ASN A 736 -3.15 -33.86 -5.30
CA ASN A 736 -3.68 -35.09 -4.73
C ASN A 736 -4.93 -35.56 -5.53
N GLN A 737 -5.67 -36.54 -4.99
CA GLN A 737 -6.87 -37.08 -5.66
C GLN A 737 -8.02 -36.06 -5.77
N LEU A 738 -8.03 -35.02 -4.93
CA LEU A 738 -9.13 -34.04 -4.84
C LEU A 738 -8.78 -32.70 -5.51
N LEU A 739 -7.58 -32.18 -5.22
CA LEU A 739 -7.17 -30.81 -5.49
C LEU A 739 -5.80 -30.78 -6.16
N GLN A 740 -5.67 -29.97 -7.21
CA GLN A 740 -4.40 -29.60 -7.83
C GLN A 740 -4.14 -28.11 -7.62
N ILE A 741 -2.91 -27.75 -7.26
CA ILE A 741 -2.48 -26.38 -7.02
C ILE A 741 -1.34 -26.03 -7.97
N GLY A 742 -1.66 -25.23 -8.99
CA GLY A 742 -0.69 -24.64 -9.90
C GLY A 742 -0.18 -23.29 -9.40
N ILE A 743 1.07 -22.97 -9.72
CA ILE A 743 1.69 -21.67 -9.40
C ILE A 743 2.26 -21.05 -10.67
N LYS A 744 2.08 -19.73 -10.79
CA LYS A 744 2.84 -18.86 -11.69
C LYS A 744 3.26 -17.61 -10.92
N SER A 745 4.54 -17.26 -10.92
CA SER A 745 5.07 -16.13 -10.15
C SER A 745 5.95 -15.21 -10.99
N GLU A 746 5.80 -13.91 -10.82
CA GLU A 746 6.61 -12.88 -11.47
C GLU A 746 7.16 -11.93 -10.41
N TYR A 747 8.45 -11.58 -10.51
CA TYR A 747 9.13 -10.72 -9.53
C TYR A 747 9.85 -9.58 -10.25
N ARG A 748 9.73 -8.37 -9.72
CA ARG A 748 10.39 -7.17 -10.23
C ARG A 748 10.80 -6.28 -9.05
N GLN A 749 12.11 -6.04 -8.92
CA GLN A 749 12.68 -5.31 -7.78
C GLN A 749 12.26 -5.94 -6.44
N ASN A 750 11.71 -5.16 -5.51
CA ASN A 750 11.23 -5.63 -4.21
C ASN A 750 9.77 -6.14 -4.24
N LEU A 751 9.13 -6.20 -5.40
CA LEU A 751 7.73 -6.62 -5.57
C LEU A 751 7.64 -7.96 -6.30
N GLY A 752 6.73 -8.81 -5.84
CA GLY A 752 6.40 -10.09 -6.44
C GLY A 752 4.89 -10.23 -6.62
N ARG A 753 4.47 -10.90 -7.68
CA ARG A 753 3.07 -11.26 -7.92
C ARG A 753 3.00 -12.75 -8.19
N MET A 754 2.24 -13.47 -7.37
CA MET A 754 2.06 -14.91 -7.48
C MET A 754 0.59 -15.23 -7.75
N TYR A 755 0.37 -16.06 -8.76
CA TYR A 755 -0.91 -16.60 -9.18
C TYR A 755 -0.98 -18.05 -8.71
N LEU A 756 -1.98 -18.36 -7.89
CA LEU A 756 -2.31 -19.69 -7.44
C LEU A 756 -3.56 -20.18 -8.18
N PHE A 757 -3.49 -21.37 -8.76
CA PHE A 757 -4.59 -21.99 -9.50
C PHE A 757 -5.05 -23.24 -8.74
N TYR A 758 -6.25 -23.21 -8.19
CA TYR A 758 -6.84 -24.35 -7.48
C TYR A 758 -7.80 -25.09 -8.41
N GLY A 759 -7.42 -26.27 -8.88
CA GLY A 759 -8.23 -27.14 -9.72
C GLY A 759 -8.92 -28.23 -8.91
N ASN A 760 -10.24 -28.30 -8.95
CA ASN A 760 -11.01 -29.41 -8.38
C ASN A 760 -11.01 -30.58 -9.35
N LYS A 761 -10.34 -31.68 -8.99
CA LYS A 761 -10.23 -32.89 -9.84
C LYS A 761 -11.45 -33.81 -9.73
N THR A 762 -12.39 -33.50 -8.84
CA THR A 762 -13.59 -34.32 -8.59
C THR A 762 -14.81 -33.76 -9.33
N SER A 763 -15.87 -34.55 -9.42
CA SER A 763 -17.17 -34.13 -9.96
C SER A 763 -18.07 -33.45 -8.93
N VAL A 764 -17.62 -33.25 -7.68
CA VAL A 764 -18.41 -32.70 -6.58
C VAL A 764 -17.82 -31.37 -6.11
N GLN A 765 -18.68 -30.37 -5.87
CA GLN A 765 -18.25 -29.03 -5.47
C GLN A 765 -17.57 -29.00 -4.09
N PHE A 766 -16.54 -28.15 -3.94
CA PHE A 766 -15.98 -27.78 -2.64
C PHE A 766 -16.77 -26.62 -2.04
N ALA A 767 -17.30 -26.80 -0.84
CA ALA A 767 -18.04 -25.76 -0.11
C ALA A 767 -17.17 -25.12 0.97
N SER A 768 -17.40 -23.85 1.29
CA SER A 768 -16.64 -23.10 2.29
C SER A 768 -15.12 -23.07 2.02
N PHE A 769 -14.75 -22.97 0.73
CA PHE A 769 -13.35 -22.88 0.32
C PHE A 769 -12.74 -21.55 0.80
N THR A 770 -11.72 -21.63 1.65
CA THR A 770 -11.07 -20.46 2.24
C THR A 770 -9.56 -20.67 2.25
N THR A 771 -8.82 -19.60 1.95
CA THR A 771 -7.36 -19.61 1.93
C THR A 771 -6.82 -18.48 2.80
N SER A 772 -5.83 -18.78 3.63
CA SER A 772 -5.09 -17.77 4.39
C SER A 772 -3.60 -17.99 4.24
N VAL A 773 -2.84 -16.90 4.12
CA VAL A 773 -1.38 -16.94 4.07
C VAL A 773 -0.84 -16.36 5.36
N SER A 774 0.09 -17.08 5.99
CA SER A 774 0.78 -16.67 7.21
C SER A 774 2.28 -16.69 6.98
N CYS A 775 2.98 -15.62 7.31
CA CYS A 775 4.44 -15.57 7.22
C CYS A 775 5.06 -16.04 8.55
N PRO A 776 5.95 -17.06 8.56
CA PRO A 776 6.72 -17.40 9.75
C PRO A 776 7.57 -16.18 10.16
N GLY A 777 7.43 -15.71 11.41
CA GLY A 777 8.12 -14.52 11.91
C GLY A 777 7.25 -13.29 12.21
N GLU A 778 5.96 -13.30 11.83
CA GLU A 778 5.00 -12.23 12.19
C GLU A 778 4.89 -11.96 13.71
N LEU A 779 5.28 -12.94 14.54
CA LEU A 779 5.11 -12.92 15.99
C LEU A 779 6.40 -12.64 16.79
N GLN A 780 7.59 -12.65 16.18
CA GLN A 780 8.87 -12.65 16.93
C GLN A 780 9.77 -11.42 16.74
N SER A 781 9.55 -10.59 15.73
CA SER A 781 10.28 -9.33 15.56
C SER A 781 9.39 -8.29 14.89
N HIS A 782 9.35 -7.06 15.44
CA HIS A 782 8.53 -5.92 14.96
C HIS A 782 8.83 -5.43 13.53
N ILE A 783 9.51 -6.22 12.70
CA ILE A 783 9.83 -5.95 11.31
C ILE A 783 9.25 -7.09 10.48
N LEU A 784 8.10 -6.85 9.86
CA LEU A 784 7.58 -7.72 8.80
C LEU A 784 8.66 -7.81 7.73
N SER A 785 9.20 -9.01 7.48
CA SER A 785 10.23 -9.18 6.43
C SER A 785 9.61 -9.32 5.04
N LEU A 786 8.41 -9.90 4.99
CA LEU A 786 7.56 -10.00 3.82
C LEU A 786 6.18 -9.42 4.16
N ASN A 787 5.59 -8.71 3.22
CA ASN A 787 4.19 -8.29 3.27
C ASN A 787 3.44 -8.97 2.12
N VAL A 788 2.49 -9.85 2.46
CA VAL A 788 1.73 -10.62 1.47
C VAL A 788 0.26 -10.22 1.55
N GLN A 789 -0.23 -9.56 0.50
CA GLN A 789 -1.64 -9.21 0.35
C GLN A 789 -2.33 -10.25 -0.52
N THR A 790 -3.40 -10.83 0.02
CA THR A 790 -4.17 -11.88 -0.65
C THR A 790 -5.53 -11.34 -1.08
N LYS A 791 -6.00 -11.70 -2.27
CA LYS A 791 -7.41 -11.50 -2.65
C LYS A 791 -8.25 -12.66 -2.14
N GLN A 792 -9.47 -12.36 -1.71
CA GLN A 792 -10.44 -13.40 -1.34
C GLN A 792 -10.82 -14.24 -2.57
N VAL A 793 -11.01 -15.52 -2.32
CA VAL A 793 -11.36 -16.55 -3.31
C VAL A 793 -12.83 -16.91 -3.14
N GLU A 794 -13.49 -17.33 -4.22
CA GLU A 794 -14.87 -17.76 -4.16
C GLU A 794 -15.04 -18.95 -3.20
N PRO A 795 -16.07 -18.93 -2.32
CA PRO A 795 -16.26 -19.95 -1.29
C PRO A 795 -16.77 -21.28 -1.84
N LEU A 796 -17.10 -21.33 -3.13
CA LEU A 796 -17.61 -22.50 -3.84
C LEU A 796 -16.71 -22.78 -5.04
N VAL A 797 -16.18 -24.01 -5.15
CA VAL A 797 -15.41 -24.45 -6.32
C VAL A 797 -16.13 -25.63 -6.95
N GLU A 798 -16.69 -25.45 -8.14
CA GLU A 798 -17.42 -26.51 -8.85
C GLU A 798 -16.54 -27.71 -9.21
N GLY A 799 -17.16 -28.87 -9.44
CA GLY A 799 -16.45 -30.08 -9.87
C GLY A 799 -15.82 -29.90 -11.26
N GLY A 800 -14.53 -30.20 -11.40
CA GLY A 800 -13.78 -30.00 -12.65
C GLY A 800 -13.38 -28.55 -12.93
N ALA A 801 -13.79 -27.58 -12.10
CA ALA A 801 -13.46 -26.16 -12.28
C ALA A 801 -12.07 -25.82 -11.70
N GLN A 802 -11.47 -24.77 -12.25
CA GLN A 802 -10.23 -24.18 -11.75
C GLN A 802 -10.46 -22.71 -11.41
N ILE A 803 -10.08 -22.32 -10.19
CA ILE A 803 -10.18 -20.94 -9.69
C ILE A 803 -8.79 -20.33 -9.47
N GLN A 804 -8.68 -19.02 -9.66
CA GLN A 804 -7.41 -18.30 -9.57
C GLN A 804 -7.39 -17.34 -8.37
N GLN A 805 -6.35 -17.42 -7.54
CA GLN A 805 -6.04 -16.44 -6.50
C GLN A 805 -4.76 -15.67 -6.82
N VAL A 806 -4.78 -14.36 -6.58
CA VAL A 806 -3.61 -13.49 -6.76
C VAL A 806 -3.07 -13.07 -5.40
N LEU A 807 -1.77 -13.28 -5.21
CA LEU A 807 -0.98 -12.83 -4.07
C LEU A 807 -0.04 -11.71 -4.53
N ASN A 808 -0.12 -10.55 -3.90
CA ASN A 808 0.87 -9.48 -4.07
C ASN A 808 1.86 -9.56 -2.90
N ILE A 809 3.14 -9.70 -3.21
CA ILE A 809 4.21 -9.91 -2.26
C ILE A 809 5.15 -8.70 -2.32
N GLU A 810 5.46 -8.11 -1.17
CA GLU A 810 6.43 -7.03 -1.05
C GLU A 810 7.55 -7.48 -0.10
N CYS A 811 8.79 -7.46 -0.59
CA CYS A 811 9.98 -7.75 0.21
C CYS A 811 10.41 -6.50 0.96
N LEU A 812 10.22 -6.50 2.28
CA LEU A 812 10.54 -5.37 3.15
C LEU A 812 12.00 -5.42 3.60
N THR A 813 12.44 -6.59 4.08
CA THR A 813 13.82 -6.89 4.51
C THR A 813 14.21 -8.33 4.12
N ASP A 814 15.45 -8.73 4.38
CA ASP A 814 15.90 -10.11 4.20
C ASP A 814 15.13 -11.08 5.12
N PHE A 815 14.87 -12.29 4.62
CA PHE A 815 14.12 -13.34 5.31
C PHE A 815 14.72 -14.72 4.99
N SER A 816 14.48 -15.68 5.87
CA SER A 816 14.95 -17.07 5.70
C SER A 816 13.80 -18.05 5.46
N ASP A 817 12.66 -17.84 6.13
CA ASP A 817 11.52 -18.75 6.09
C ASP A 817 10.53 -18.39 4.98
N ALA A 818 9.96 -19.43 4.36
CA ALA A 818 8.96 -19.29 3.31
C ALA A 818 7.55 -19.08 3.90
N PRO A 819 6.68 -18.27 3.27
CA PRO A 819 5.30 -18.08 3.73
C PRO A 819 4.49 -19.38 3.61
N LEU A 820 3.55 -19.58 4.53
CA LEU A 820 2.67 -20.76 4.58
C LEU A 820 1.28 -20.41 4.05
N LEU A 821 0.76 -21.25 3.16
CA LEU A 821 -0.60 -21.22 2.65
C LEU A 821 -1.44 -22.28 3.39
N ASN A 822 -2.49 -21.83 4.07
CA ASN A 822 -3.50 -22.68 4.70
C ASN A 822 -4.78 -22.68 3.85
N ILE A 823 -5.29 -23.86 3.52
CA ILE A 823 -6.46 -24.05 2.68
C ILE A 823 -7.47 -24.90 3.46
N LYS A 824 -8.69 -24.39 3.61
CA LYS A 824 -9.79 -25.10 4.27
C LYS A 824 -10.99 -25.19 3.35
N PHE A 825 -11.55 -26.38 3.19
CA PHE A 825 -12.76 -26.60 2.39
C PHE A 825 -13.54 -27.82 2.88
N ARG A 826 -14.83 -27.90 2.53
CA ARG A 826 -15.69 -29.06 2.83
C ARG A 826 -15.96 -29.86 1.56
N TYR A 827 -15.78 -31.17 1.65
CA TYR A 827 -16.06 -32.14 0.60
C TYR A 827 -16.84 -33.31 1.19
N GLY A 828 -18.03 -33.61 0.64
CA GLY A 828 -18.88 -34.71 1.13
C GLY A 828 -19.30 -34.58 2.61
N GLY A 829 -19.35 -33.37 3.17
CA GLY A 829 -19.65 -33.10 4.57
C GLY A 829 -18.44 -33.12 5.52
N ALA A 830 -17.29 -33.64 5.09
CA ALA A 830 -16.05 -33.64 5.86
C ALA A 830 -15.22 -32.35 5.62
N LEU A 831 -14.61 -31.83 6.68
CA LEU A 831 -13.70 -30.67 6.61
C LEU A 831 -12.29 -31.13 6.24
N GLN A 832 -11.72 -30.55 5.19
CA GLN A 832 -10.34 -30.72 4.75
C GLN A 832 -9.53 -29.47 5.12
N ASN A 833 -8.31 -29.67 5.64
CA ASN A 833 -7.38 -28.60 5.98
C ASN A 833 -5.97 -28.97 5.49
N LEU A 834 -5.37 -28.13 4.65
CA LEU A 834 -4.06 -28.33 4.04
C LEU A 834 -3.16 -27.14 4.33
N THR A 835 -1.92 -27.39 4.75
CA THR A 835 -0.90 -26.37 4.97
C THR A 835 0.31 -26.64 4.08
N LEU A 836 0.65 -25.68 3.23
CA LEU A 836 1.72 -25.78 2.23
C LEU A 836 2.68 -24.60 2.32
N LYS A 837 3.98 -24.82 2.09
CA LYS A 837 4.94 -23.72 1.93
C LYS A 837 4.81 -23.13 0.53
N LEU A 838 4.76 -21.81 0.43
CA LEU A 838 4.79 -21.10 -0.84
C LEU A 838 6.25 -20.92 -1.30
N PRO A 839 6.54 -21.04 -2.61
CA PRO A 839 7.89 -20.92 -3.15
C PRO A 839 8.35 -19.46 -3.28
N VAL A 840 8.33 -18.72 -2.17
CA VAL A 840 8.83 -17.35 -2.07
C VAL A 840 10.15 -17.39 -1.31
N THR A 841 11.25 -17.24 -2.04
CA THR A 841 12.61 -17.26 -1.50
C THR A 841 13.33 -15.95 -1.82
N ILE A 842 14.37 -15.62 -1.04
CA ILE A 842 15.06 -14.33 -1.16
C ILE A 842 15.71 -14.11 -2.55
N ASN A 843 16.12 -15.18 -3.23
CA ASN A 843 16.69 -15.09 -4.58
C ASN A 843 15.69 -14.59 -5.63
N LYS A 844 14.37 -14.72 -5.41
CA LYS A 844 13.37 -14.25 -6.38
C LYS A 844 13.36 -12.74 -6.58
N PHE A 845 13.96 -11.97 -5.67
CA PHE A 845 14.05 -10.51 -5.73
C PHE A 845 15.38 -10.02 -6.32
N PHE A 846 16.10 -10.88 -7.05
CA PHE A 846 17.30 -10.47 -7.77
C PHE A 846 17.00 -9.51 -8.92
N GLN A 847 17.86 -8.51 -9.05
CA GLN A 847 18.03 -7.73 -10.26
C GLN A 847 19.38 -8.11 -10.88
N PRO A 848 19.40 -8.70 -12.10
CA PRO A 848 20.64 -9.09 -12.75
C PRO A 848 21.50 -7.86 -13.00
N THR A 849 22.82 -7.98 -12.82
CA THR A 849 23.77 -6.87 -12.99
C THR A 849 24.97 -7.34 -13.81
N GLU A 850 25.13 -6.77 -14.99
CA GLU A 850 26.32 -6.98 -15.82
C GLU A 850 27.49 -6.12 -15.32
N MET A 851 28.70 -6.66 -15.35
CA MET A 851 29.92 -5.94 -14.98
C MET A 851 31.14 -6.55 -15.66
N SER A 852 32.20 -5.75 -15.80
CA SER A 852 33.47 -6.20 -16.36
C SER A 852 34.26 -7.09 -15.38
N SER A 853 35.22 -7.88 -15.89
CA SER A 853 36.10 -8.70 -15.03
C SER A 853 36.86 -7.88 -13.99
N HIS A 854 37.34 -6.69 -14.37
CA HIS A 854 38.03 -5.78 -13.47
C HIS A 854 37.12 -5.34 -12.30
N ASP A 855 35.89 -4.93 -12.61
CA ASP A 855 34.94 -4.44 -11.60
C ASP A 855 34.44 -5.56 -10.68
N PHE A 856 34.22 -6.75 -11.24
CA PHE A 856 33.85 -7.94 -10.47
C PHE A 856 34.90 -8.25 -9.42
N PHE A 857 36.18 -8.41 -9.80
CA PHE A 857 37.23 -8.76 -8.84
C PHE A 857 37.59 -7.64 -7.88
N GLN A 858 37.40 -6.37 -8.28
CA GLN A 858 37.51 -5.24 -7.38
C GLN A 858 36.46 -5.34 -6.25
N ARG A 859 35.19 -5.55 -6.59
CA ARG A 859 34.10 -5.72 -5.60
C ARG A 859 34.23 -7.02 -4.82
N TRP A 860 34.68 -8.10 -5.46
CA TRP A 860 34.95 -9.38 -4.82
C TRP A 860 35.97 -9.23 -3.69
N LYS A 861 37.06 -8.49 -3.91
CA LYS A 861 38.08 -8.20 -2.89
C LYS A 861 37.57 -7.30 -1.77
N GLN A 862 36.68 -6.35 -2.08
CA GLN A 862 36.06 -5.47 -1.07
C GLN A 862 35.13 -6.25 -0.12
N LEU A 863 34.43 -7.26 -0.62
CA LEU A 863 33.54 -8.13 0.15
C LEU A 863 34.26 -9.37 0.73
N SER A 864 35.47 -9.19 1.27
CA SER A 864 36.32 -10.29 1.77
C SER A 864 36.29 -10.48 3.30
N GLN A 865 35.35 -9.84 4.00
CA GLN A 865 35.21 -10.03 5.45
C GLN A 865 34.64 -11.43 5.75
N PRO A 866 35.07 -12.12 6.83
CA PRO A 866 34.59 -13.46 7.19
C PRO A 866 33.07 -13.56 7.40
N GLN A 867 32.40 -12.45 7.71
CA GLN A 867 30.94 -12.38 7.88
C GLN A 867 30.20 -12.09 6.57
N GLN A 868 30.89 -11.82 5.46
CA GLN A 868 30.28 -11.48 4.17
C GLN A 868 30.45 -12.59 3.13
N GLU A 869 31.32 -13.57 3.42
CA GLU A 869 31.62 -14.71 2.57
C GLU A 869 30.99 -15.99 3.13
N ALA A 870 30.23 -16.69 2.30
CA ALA A 870 29.74 -18.03 2.56
C ALA A 870 30.31 -18.98 1.49
N GLN A 871 30.97 -20.05 1.94
CA GLN A 871 31.55 -21.06 1.05
C GLN A 871 31.09 -22.45 1.47
N LYS A 872 30.68 -23.27 0.48
CA LYS A 872 30.26 -24.65 0.70
C LYS A 872 30.80 -25.54 -0.42
N ILE A 873 31.32 -26.70 -0.04
CA ILE A 873 31.75 -27.76 -0.96
C ILE A 873 30.77 -28.91 -0.79
N PHE A 874 30.16 -29.36 -1.87
CA PHE A 874 29.14 -30.40 -1.85
C PHE A 874 29.22 -31.29 -3.10
N LYS A 875 28.70 -32.50 -2.98
CA LYS A 875 28.63 -33.47 -4.08
C LYS A 875 27.45 -33.10 -5.00
N ALA A 876 27.63 -33.23 -6.31
CA ALA A 876 26.58 -32.91 -7.28
C ALA A 876 25.38 -33.87 -7.12
N ASN A 877 24.18 -33.30 -7.05
CA ASN A 877 22.92 -34.05 -6.96
C ASN A 877 22.42 -34.50 -8.35
N HIS A 878 22.88 -33.83 -9.41
CA HIS A 878 22.51 -34.10 -10.81
C HIS A 878 23.75 -34.18 -11.71
N SER A 879 23.59 -34.73 -12.93
CA SER A 879 24.66 -34.75 -13.93
C SER A 879 25.19 -33.34 -14.20
N MET A 880 26.52 -33.18 -14.23
CA MET A 880 27.20 -31.90 -14.49
C MET A 880 27.12 -31.48 -15.96
N ASP A 881 25.90 -31.27 -16.47
CA ASP A 881 25.67 -30.76 -17.81
C ASP A 881 25.75 -29.23 -17.82
N THR A 882 26.66 -28.72 -18.65
CA THR A 882 26.92 -27.30 -18.93
C THR A 882 25.64 -26.50 -19.24
N GLU A 883 24.73 -27.03 -20.05
CA GLU A 883 23.53 -26.30 -20.48
C GLU A 883 22.49 -26.21 -19.36
N VAL A 884 22.28 -27.31 -18.65
CA VAL A 884 21.38 -27.38 -17.50
C VAL A 884 21.86 -26.48 -16.37
N LEU A 885 23.18 -26.41 -16.15
CA LEU A 885 23.77 -25.57 -15.12
C LEU A 885 23.61 -24.08 -15.45
N LYS A 886 23.85 -23.67 -16.71
CA LYS A 886 23.58 -22.30 -17.16
C LYS A 886 22.10 -21.93 -17.02
N ALA A 887 21.19 -22.83 -17.40
CA ALA A 887 19.76 -22.62 -17.25
C ALA A 887 19.34 -22.44 -15.78
N LYS A 888 19.88 -23.25 -14.86
CA LYS A 888 19.66 -23.11 -13.41
C LYS A 888 20.19 -21.78 -12.88
N LEU A 889 21.39 -21.37 -13.28
CA LEU A 889 22.00 -20.11 -12.85
C LEU A 889 21.22 -18.88 -13.34
N LEU A 890 20.74 -18.90 -14.59
CA LEU A 890 19.87 -17.84 -15.13
C LEU A 890 18.49 -17.84 -14.42
N GLY A 891 17.93 -19.02 -14.14
CA GLY A 891 16.65 -19.18 -13.43
C GLY A 891 16.63 -18.66 -11.99
N LEU A 892 17.81 -18.39 -11.40
CA LEU A 892 17.91 -17.75 -10.08
C LEU A 892 17.60 -16.25 -10.11
N GLY A 893 17.68 -15.61 -11.28
CA GLY A 893 17.51 -14.16 -11.44
C GLY A 893 18.82 -13.35 -11.44
N THR A 894 19.99 -14.00 -11.38
CA THR A 894 21.30 -13.35 -11.48
C THR A 894 21.79 -13.24 -12.93
N ALA A 895 22.65 -12.26 -13.22
CA ALA A 895 23.36 -12.21 -14.51
C ALA A 895 24.52 -13.20 -14.49
N LEU A 896 24.58 -14.10 -15.48
CA LEU A 896 25.75 -14.95 -15.74
C LEU A 896 26.79 -14.13 -16.52
N LEU A 897 28.00 -14.01 -16.00
CA LEU A 897 29.06 -13.21 -16.61
C LEU A 897 30.06 -14.13 -17.33
N ASP A 898 30.07 -14.05 -18.66
CA ASP A 898 30.99 -14.81 -19.49
C ASP A 898 32.40 -14.21 -19.47
N ASN A 899 33.43 -15.07 -19.50
CA ASN A 899 34.86 -14.69 -19.58
C ASN A 899 35.38 -13.80 -18.43
N VAL A 900 34.73 -13.83 -17.26
CA VAL A 900 35.18 -13.07 -16.09
C VAL A 900 36.26 -13.79 -15.29
N ASP A 901 36.10 -15.10 -15.02
CA ASP A 901 37.08 -15.89 -14.27
C ASP A 901 38.28 -16.29 -15.15
N PRO A 902 39.52 -16.33 -14.62
CA PRO A 902 40.67 -16.84 -15.36
C PRO A 902 40.54 -18.29 -15.81
N ASN A 903 39.71 -19.09 -15.13
CA ASN A 903 39.38 -20.45 -15.53
C ASN A 903 38.02 -20.49 -16.26
N PRO A 904 37.96 -20.86 -17.55
CA PRO A 904 36.72 -20.87 -18.33
C PRO A 904 35.69 -21.91 -17.85
N GLU A 905 36.10 -22.89 -17.03
CA GLU A 905 35.22 -23.89 -16.42
C GLU A 905 34.43 -23.34 -15.22
N ASN A 906 34.81 -22.17 -14.69
CA ASN A 906 34.15 -21.56 -13.54
C ASN A 906 33.01 -20.64 -13.98
N TYR A 907 31.88 -20.69 -13.27
CA TYR A 907 30.75 -19.82 -13.51
C TYR A 907 30.72 -18.68 -12.51
N VAL A 908 30.56 -17.46 -13.03
CA VAL A 908 30.49 -16.25 -12.22
C VAL A 908 29.15 -15.58 -12.45
N CYS A 909 28.46 -15.23 -11.36
CA CYS A 909 27.20 -14.51 -11.44
C CYS A 909 27.21 -13.27 -10.55
N ALA A 910 26.47 -12.25 -10.97
CA ALA A 910 26.28 -11.03 -10.21
C ALA A 910 24.83 -10.55 -10.24
N GLY A 911 24.38 -10.00 -9.12
CA GLY A 911 23.06 -9.42 -8.99
C GLY A 911 22.89 -8.61 -7.72
N VAL A 912 21.85 -7.80 -7.69
CA VAL A 912 21.48 -7.00 -6.52
C VAL A 912 20.10 -7.45 -6.06
N ILE A 913 19.97 -7.86 -4.80
CA ILE A 913 18.67 -8.13 -4.19
C ILE A 913 18.08 -6.80 -3.76
N GLN A 914 16.91 -6.48 -4.30
CA GLN A 914 16.17 -5.27 -3.98
C GLN A 914 15.17 -5.57 -2.87
N THR A 915 15.35 -4.95 -1.71
CA THR A 915 14.34 -4.91 -0.64
C THR A 915 13.90 -3.46 -0.44
N LYS A 916 12.72 -3.23 0.15
CA LYS A 916 12.24 -1.87 0.41
C LYS A 916 13.21 -1.03 1.26
N GLY A 917 13.88 -1.68 2.22
CA GLY A 917 14.78 -0.99 3.16
C GLY A 917 16.24 -0.88 2.71
N GLN A 918 16.71 -1.74 1.80
CA GLN A 918 18.13 -1.85 1.45
C GLN A 918 18.36 -2.58 0.12
N GLN A 919 19.51 -2.32 -0.51
CA GLN A 919 20.02 -3.06 -1.65
C GLN A 919 21.18 -3.95 -1.22
N VAL A 920 21.10 -5.24 -1.52
CA VAL A 920 22.15 -6.20 -1.15
C VAL A 920 22.85 -6.68 -2.41
N GLY A 921 24.07 -6.19 -2.64
CA GLY A 921 24.92 -6.68 -3.73
C GLY A 921 25.39 -8.10 -3.43
N CYS A 922 25.24 -9.00 -4.41
CA CYS A 922 25.62 -10.41 -4.30
C CYS A 922 26.50 -10.80 -5.49
N LEU A 923 27.64 -11.40 -5.19
CA LEU A 923 28.56 -11.98 -6.15
C LEU A 923 28.67 -13.47 -5.87
N LEU A 924 28.56 -14.27 -6.92
CA LEU A 924 28.58 -15.72 -6.86
C LEU A 924 29.68 -16.25 -7.77
N ARG A 925 30.42 -17.23 -7.27
CA ARG A 925 31.40 -18.00 -8.02
C ARG A 925 31.17 -19.49 -7.77
N LEU A 926 30.88 -20.24 -8.82
CA LEU A 926 30.64 -21.67 -8.79
C LEU A 926 31.75 -22.37 -9.57
N GLU A 927 32.46 -23.26 -8.89
CA GLU A 927 33.63 -23.96 -9.42
C GLU A 927 33.33 -25.46 -9.48
N PRO A 928 33.01 -26.01 -10.67
CA PRO A 928 32.78 -27.43 -10.84
C PRO A 928 34.09 -28.22 -10.82
N ASN A 929 34.08 -29.39 -10.18
CA ASN A 929 35.14 -30.38 -10.29
C ASN A 929 34.58 -31.67 -10.91
N ALA A 930 34.70 -31.79 -12.23
CA ALA A 930 34.19 -32.92 -13.00
C ALA A 930 34.80 -34.27 -12.59
N GLN A 931 36.08 -34.30 -12.16
CA GLN A 931 36.76 -35.52 -11.74
C GLN A 931 36.23 -36.06 -10.41
N ALA A 932 35.91 -35.18 -9.48
CA ALA A 932 35.43 -35.55 -8.15
C ALA A 932 33.89 -35.53 -8.02
N GLN A 933 33.18 -35.07 -9.06
CA GLN A 933 31.73 -34.83 -9.04
C GLN A 933 31.30 -33.95 -7.85
N MET A 934 32.08 -32.90 -7.56
CA MET A 934 31.81 -31.93 -6.50
C MET A 934 31.77 -30.50 -7.03
N TYR A 935 30.97 -29.66 -6.39
CA TYR A 935 30.96 -28.21 -6.60
C TYR A 935 31.58 -27.50 -5.41
N ARG A 936 32.36 -26.45 -5.69
CA ARG A 936 32.72 -25.43 -4.70
C ARG A 936 31.94 -24.16 -5.03
N LEU A 937 31.01 -23.81 -4.16
CA LEU A 937 30.22 -22.58 -4.27
C LEU A 937 30.75 -21.55 -3.27
N THR A 938 31.10 -20.37 -3.77
CA THR A 938 31.44 -19.21 -2.95
C THR A 938 30.51 -18.05 -3.26
N LEU A 939 29.87 -17.50 -2.23
CA LEU A 939 29.00 -16.33 -2.29
C LEU A 939 29.55 -15.21 -1.41
N ARG A 940 29.62 -14.01 -1.98
CA ARG A 940 30.00 -12.80 -1.27
C ARG A 940 28.88 -11.78 -1.40
N CYS A 941 28.26 -11.44 -0.26
CA CYS A 941 27.15 -10.49 -0.21
C CYS A 941 27.48 -9.34 0.75
N SER A 942 26.90 -8.17 0.52
CA SER A 942 27.03 -7.05 1.47
C SER A 942 26.46 -7.36 2.86
N LYS A 943 25.56 -8.35 2.97
CA LYS A 943 24.90 -8.79 4.21
C LYS A 943 25.09 -10.30 4.47
N ASP A 944 25.44 -10.65 5.70
CA ASP A 944 25.78 -12.00 6.17
C ASP A 944 24.61 -13.01 6.14
N SER A 945 23.41 -12.59 6.58
CA SER A 945 22.22 -13.44 6.55
C SER A 945 21.87 -13.90 5.13
N VAL A 946 22.07 -13.01 4.15
CA VAL A 946 21.76 -13.26 2.74
C VAL A 946 22.82 -14.19 2.10
N SER A 947 24.12 -14.02 2.39
CA SER A 947 25.15 -14.90 1.84
C SER A 947 24.98 -16.34 2.31
N ARG A 948 24.71 -16.56 3.61
CA ARG A 948 24.46 -17.90 4.17
C ARG A 948 23.21 -18.53 3.57
N ARG A 949 22.09 -17.79 3.53
CA ARG A 949 20.82 -18.33 3.01
C ARG A 949 20.87 -18.66 1.53
N LEU A 950 21.47 -17.81 0.70
CA LEU A 950 21.66 -18.08 -0.72
C LEU A 950 22.56 -19.30 -0.93
N CYS A 951 23.62 -19.46 -0.12
CA CYS A 951 24.53 -20.59 -0.22
C CYS A 951 23.85 -21.92 0.08
N GLU A 952 22.97 -21.95 1.09
CA GLU A 952 22.13 -23.11 1.41
C GLU A 952 21.18 -23.45 0.27
N LEU A 953 20.40 -22.47 -0.20
CA LEU A 953 19.43 -22.66 -1.28
C LEU A 953 20.09 -23.19 -2.56
N LEU A 954 21.26 -22.67 -2.90
CA LEU A 954 21.98 -23.05 -4.12
C LEU A 954 22.63 -24.42 -4.01
N ALA A 955 23.17 -24.77 -2.85
CA ALA A 955 23.76 -26.09 -2.63
C ALA A 955 22.72 -27.22 -2.71
N GLU A 956 21.44 -26.93 -2.53
CA GLU A 956 20.36 -27.92 -2.71
C GLU A 956 19.97 -28.09 -4.20
N GLN A 957 20.29 -27.14 -5.07
CA GLN A 957 19.92 -27.17 -6.50
C GLN A 957 20.94 -27.82 -7.41
N PHE A 958 22.22 -27.82 -7.03
CA PHE A 958 23.35 -28.35 -7.79
C PHE A 958 23.81 -29.68 -7.20
#